data_AF-A0A3P8NKF5-F1
#
_entry.id   AF-A0A3P8NKF5-F1
#
_cell.length_a   1.000
_cell.length_b   1.000
_cell.length_c   1.000
_cell.angle_alpha   90.00
_cell.angle_beta   90.00
_cell.angle_gamma   90.00
#
_symmetry.space_group_name_H-M   'P 1'
#
loop_
_entity.id
_entity.type
_entity.pdbx_description
1 polymer ?
#
loop_
_entity_poly.entity_id
_entity_poly.type
_entity_poly.pdbx_seq_one_letter_code
_entity_poly.pdbx_strand_id
1 'polypeptide(L)'
;MSEAKTPTPTPPGDTYKGWVFKWTNYIKGYQRRWFVLSNGLLSYYRTQAEMGHTCRGTINLATATITVDDACNFVISNGGAQTYHLKASCEVERQRWITALELAKAKAVRMQAESDDSGDDFPSSSPRITQGGGSQNSEVQSALRTLSNKVEDLSTCNDLISKHGSALQRSLAELDGLRLTGEAGDKIRQVTERATLFRITSNAMINACRDFLTLAQTHSKRWQKALQAEREQRVRLEETLEQLAKQHNHLERAFRGAAQANASPDNKGAAGPGKGEASDEDDDNEFFDAMEEAPEFITVPADPQFHKSVSFPLPLNEEPLAMNQESPSQELVPLKKRRTRIPDKPNYSLNLWSIMKNCIGKELSKIPMPVNFNEPISMLQRLSEDLEYHELLDKAAKCQNSLEQMCYVAAFAVSAYSTTVYRTGKPFNPLLGETYELDRKRESGYRSLCEQVSHHPPAAAHHAISDRGWTLRQEITVASKFRGKYLSIMPLGTIHAVFEKSNNHYTWKKVNTTVHNIIVGKLWIDQSGEIDVVNHTTGDRCHLKFAPYSYFSRDVARKVTGVVMDKDGKAHYVLSGTWDEKMEFSKVMQSSRGGENGTEGKQKTVYQTLKARELWRRNPLPDGAETMYYFTALALTLNEPEEGVAPTDSRRRPDQRLMEEGRWDEANAEKQRLEEKQRTARREREREAASQRTSTVDEDSVTDPSLKGAPHDSYLALWFERCEDPITGEEIHIYKGGYWEAKERGSWESCPNIF
;
A
#
# COMPACT_ATOMS: atom_id res chain seq x y z
N MET A 1 48.36 67.58 -22.43
CA MET A 1 47.43 66.70 -23.17
C MET A 1 47.76 65.27 -22.81
N SER A 2 46.72 64.52 -22.50
CA SER A 2 46.62 63.17 -21.96
C SER A 2 47.44 62.10 -22.69
N GLU A 3 48.38 61.49 -21.97
CA GLU A 3 48.88 60.13 -22.23
C GLU A 3 47.80 59.12 -21.82
N ALA A 4 47.40 58.26 -22.76
CA ALA A 4 46.41 57.21 -22.53
C ALA A 4 47.09 55.93 -22.03
N LYS A 5 46.72 55.54 -20.81
CA LYS A 5 47.07 54.26 -20.16
C LYS A 5 46.65 53.07 -21.03
N THR A 6 47.60 52.19 -21.29
CA THR A 6 47.42 50.81 -21.77
C THR A 6 46.44 50.01 -20.91
N PRO A 7 45.49 49.25 -21.48
CA PRO A 7 44.81 48.19 -20.76
C PRO A 7 45.72 46.94 -20.66
N THR A 8 45.86 46.46 -19.43
CA THR A 8 46.52 45.23 -18.97
C THR A 8 46.05 43.96 -19.70
N PRO A 9 46.91 42.95 -19.87
CA PRO A 9 46.57 41.68 -20.49
C PRO A 9 45.67 40.82 -19.58
N THR A 10 44.52 40.39 -20.09
CA THR A 10 43.60 39.45 -19.44
C THR A 10 44.26 38.05 -19.36
N PRO A 11 44.15 37.30 -18.26
CA PRO A 11 44.67 35.93 -18.19
C PRO A 11 43.91 35.00 -19.17
N PRO A 12 44.54 33.96 -19.73
CA PRO A 12 43.87 33.00 -20.61
C PRO A 12 43.09 31.99 -19.76
N GLY A 13 41.76 32.01 -19.82
CA GLY A 13 40.94 31.10 -19.01
C GLY A 13 39.53 30.86 -19.57
N ASP A 14 39.36 29.71 -20.24
CA ASP A 14 38.14 28.90 -20.40
C ASP A 14 36.83 29.53 -20.89
N THR A 15 36.84 30.74 -21.43
CA THR A 15 35.62 31.40 -21.89
C THR A 15 35.65 31.79 -23.37
N TYR A 16 34.82 31.14 -24.19
CA TYR A 16 34.60 31.50 -25.60
C TYR A 16 33.20 32.09 -25.78
N LYS A 17 33.07 33.24 -26.44
CA LYS A 17 31.78 33.93 -26.59
C LYS A 17 31.64 34.61 -27.94
N GLY A 18 30.43 34.67 -28.46
CA GLY A 18 30.17 35.30 -29.75
C GLY A 18 28.74 35.11 -30.25
N TRP A 19 28.44 35.67 -31.41
CA TRP A 19 27.13 35.55 -32.04
C TRP A 19 27.03 34.28 -32.88
N VAL A 20 25.93 33.54 -32.70
CA VAL A 20 25.56 32.38 -33.55
C VAL A 20 24.07 32.44 -33.81
N PHE A 21 23.62 32.01 -34.98
CA PHE A 21 22.20 31.91 -35.27
C PHE A 21 21.65 30.60 -34.71
N LYS A 22 20.58 30.68 -33.93
CA LYS A 22 19.90 29.52 -33.35
C LYS A 22 18.51 29.35 -33.97
N TRP A 23 18.16 28.15 -34.40
CA TRP A 23 16.80 27.83 -34.83
C TRP A 23 15.82 27.95 -33.64
N THR A 24 14.69 28.61 -33.86
CA THR A 24 13.70 28.87 -32.80
C THR A 24 12.37 28.15 -33.03
N ASN A 25 11.70 28.36 -34.16
CA ASN A 25 10.49 27.63 -34.57
C ASN A 25 10.21 27.86 -36.08
N TYR A 26 9.25 27.15 -36.65
CA TYR A 26 8.87 27.26 -38.08
C TYR A 26 8.43 28.67 -38.52
N ILE A 27 7.96 29.50 -37.59
CA ILE A 27 7.49 30.87 -37.89
C ILE A 27 8.65 31.88 -37.91
N LYS A 28 9.63 31.75 -37.02
CA LYS A 28 10.72 32.71 -36.81
C LYS A 28 12.07 32.24 -37.36
N GLY A 29 12.21 30.96 -37.67
CA GLY A 29 13.44 30.35 -38.19
C GLY A 29 14.67 30.59 -37.33
N TYR A 30 15.82 30.80 -37.99
CA TYR A 30 17.10 31.10 -37.38
C TYR A 30 17.15 32.53 -36.86
N GLN A 31 17.55 32.68 -35.59
CA GLN A 31 17.60 33.97 -34.92
C GLN A 31 18.98 34.17 -34.29
N ARG A 32 19.55 35.37 -34.46
CA ARG A 32 20.88 35.69 -33.92
C ARG A 32 20.84 35.70 -32.39
N ARG A 33 21.73 34.97 -31.73
CA ARG A 33 21.84 34.87 -30.27
C ARG A 33 23.29 34.97 -29.84
N TRP A 34 23.50 35.54 -28.65
CA TRP A 34 24.83 35.66 -28.06
C TRP A 34 25.11 34.42 -27.22
N PHE A 35 26.11 33.65 -27.59
CA PHE A 35 26.52 32.42 -26.91
C PHE A 35 27.75 32.67 -26.06
N VAL A 36 27.80 32.00 -24.91
CA VAL A 36 28.90 32.04 -23.95
C VAL A 36 29.18 30.62 -23.49
N LEU A 37 30.37 30.15 -23.79
CA LEU A 37 30.94 28.91 -23.32
C LEU A 37 31.78 29.21 -22.09
N SER A 38 31.45 28.61 -20.96
CA SER A 38 32.18 28.78 -19.69
C SER A 38 32.00 27.54 -18.81
N ASN A 39 33.06 27.05 -18.18
CA ASN A 39 33.01 25.96 -17.18
C ASN A 39 32.23 24.71 -17.66
N GLY A 40 32.46 24.27 -18.90
CA GLY A 40 31.76 23.10 -19.47
C GLY A 40 30.28 23.34 -19.82
N LEU A 41 29.78 24.58 -19.70
CA LEU A 41 28.40 24.95 -20.03
C LEU A 41 28.38 25.90 -21.24
N LEU A 42 27.49 25.63 -22.21
CA LEU A 42 27.18 26.53 -23.30
C LEU A 42 25.84 27.24 -23.05
N SER A 43 25.89 28.52 -22.71
CA SER A 43 24.71 29.36 -22.42
C SER A 43 24.43 30.34 -23.55
N TYR A 44 23.17 30.71 -23.77
CA TYR A 44 22.82 31.75 -24.75
C TYR A 44 21.84 32.80 -24.25
N TYR A 45 21.92 33.97 -24.89
CA TYR A 45 21.20 35.18 -24.56
C TYR A 45 20.62 35.80 -25.84
N ARG A 46 19.59 36.65 -25.73
CA ARG A 46 19.12 37.39 -26.92
C ARG A 46 20.14 38.42 -27.36
N THR A 47 20.80 39.08 -26.41
CA THR A 47 21.85 40.07 -26.67
C THR A 47 22.99 39.96 -25.64
N GLN A 48 24.15 40.52 -25.96
CA GLN A 48 25.30 40.53 -25.06
C GLN A 48 25.02 41.33 -23.76
N ALA A 49 24.21 42.39 -23.83
CA ALA A 49 23.84 43.19 -22.65
C ALA A 49 22.95 42.41 -21.65
N GLU A 50 22.23 41.38 -22.11
CA GLU A 50 21.37 40.53 -21.26
C GLU A 50 22.15 39.52 -20.40
N MET A 51 23.48 39.39 -20.57
CA MET A 51 24.31 38.42 -19.86
C MET A 51 24.23 38.52 -18.33
N GLY A 52 24.03 39.73 -17.78
CA GLY A 52 23.90 39.96 -16.34
C GLY A 52 22.47 39.87 -15.78
N HIS A 53 21.48 39.63 -16.65
CA HIS A 53 20.07 39.75 -16.26
C HIS A 53 19.24 38.47 -16.48
N THR A 54 19.31 37.81 -17.65
CA THR A 54 18.50 36.61 -17.94
C THR A 54 19.13 35.69 -18.99
N CYS A 55 19.58 34.50 -18.56
CA CYS A 55 19.98 33.42 -19.49
C CYS A 55 18.74 32.79 -20.15
N ARG A 56 18.83 32.46 -21.45
CA ARG A 56 17.70 31.89 -22.21
C ARG A 56 17.74 30.37 -22.32
N GLY A 57 18.89 29.78 -22.10
CA GLY A 57 19.08 28.33 -22.16
C GLY A 57 20.56 28.00 -22.04
N THR A 58 20.84 26.85 -21.42
CA THR A 58 22.18 26.36 -21.15
C THR A 58 22.25 24.87 -21.42
N ILE A 59 23.28 24.41 -22.14
CA ILE A 59 23.60 22.99 -22.35
C ILE A 59 24.86 22.64 -21.56
N ASN A 60 24.81 21.54 -20.81
CA ASN A 60 26.01 20.92 -20.23
C ASN A 60 26.75 20.11 -21.30
N LEU A 61 28.00 20.46 -21.57
CA LEU A 61 28.79 19.82 -22.63
C LEU A 61 29.32 18.45 -22.25
N ALA A 62 29.46 18.12 -20.96
CA ALA A 62 29.95 16.81 -20.52
C ALA A 62 29.11 15.65 -21.08
N THR A 63 27.80 15.88 -21.24
CA THR A 63 26.84 14.89 -21.75
C THR A 63 26.28 15.26 -23.15
N ALA A 64 26.79 16.32 -23.78
CA ALA A 64 26.27 16.79 -25.07
C ALA A 64 26.96 16.11 -26.27
N THR A 65 26.18 15.77 -27.29
CA THR A 65 26.67 15.34 -28.61
C THR A 65 26.68 16.53 -29.56
N ILE A 66 27.82 16.75 -30.22
CA ILE A 66 28.01 17.83 -31.20
C ILE A 66 28.12 17.16 -32.57
N THR A 67 27.24 17.53 -33.50
CA THR A 67 27.26 17.04 -34.88
C THR A 67 27.39 18.21 -35.83
N VAL A 68 28.18 18.03 -36.89
CA VAL A 68 28.33 19.03 -37.96
C VAL A 68 27.49 18.56 -39.13
N ASP A 69 26.54 19.39 -39.54
CA ASP A 69 25.57 19.03 -40.58
C ASP A 69 26.04 19.53 -41.96
N ASP A 70 26.59 20.74 -42.05
CA ASP A 70 27.13 21.31 -43.29
C ASP A 70 28.25 22.35 -43.06
N ALA A 71 28.61 23.10 -44.11
CA ALA A 71 29.67 24.12 -44.07
C ALA A 71 29.48 25.16 -42.95
N CYS A 72 28.25 25.51 -42.57
CA CYS A 72 27.97 26.53 -41.56
C CYS A 72 27.07 26.06 -40.41
N ASN A 73 26.40 24.91 -40.55
CA ASN A 73 25.40 24.40 -39.61
C ASN A 73 25.97 23.26 -38.75
N PHE A 74 25.59 23.28 -37.49
CA PHE A 74 25.97 22.28 -36.51
C PHE A 74 24.90 22.18 -35.42
N VAL A 75 24.78 21.00 -34.82
CA VAL A 75 23.75 20.70 -33.83
C VAL A 75 24.42 20.26 -32.54
N ILE A 76 23.90 20.78 -31.43
CA ILE A 76 24.31 20.38 -30.09
C ILE A 76 23.10 19.80 -29.40
N SER A 77 23.20 18.54 -28.96
CA SER A 77 22.08 17.82 -28.34
C SER A 77 22.52 17.19 -27.02
N ASN A 78 21.67 17.25 -26.00
CA ASN A 78 21.91 16.59 -24.71
C ASN A 78 20.86 15.49 -24.48
N GLY A 79 21.12 14.29 -25.02
CA GLY A 79 20.27 13.11 -24.81
C GLY A 79 18.79 13.25 -25.23
N GLY A 80 18.47 14.15 -26.17
CA GLY A 80 17.11 14.38 -26.67
C GLY A 80 16.26 15.38 -25.88
N ALA A 81 16.68 15.83 -24.70
CA ALA A 81 15.92 16.79 -23.87
C ALA A 81 16.07 18.25 -24.35
N GLN A 82 17.23 18.61 -24.90
CA GLN A 82 17.50 19.93 -25.46
C GLN A 82 18.41 19.79 -26.70
N THR A 83 17.93 20.28 -27.84
CA THR A 83 18.66 20.27 -29.12
C THR A 83 18.72 21.68 -29.69
N TYR A 84 19.93 22.18 -29.92
CA TYR A 84 20.17 23.47 -30.54
C TYR A 84 20.72 23.27 -31.95
N HIS A 85 19.90 23.60 -32.94
CA HIS A 85 20.37 23.75 -34.32
C HIS A 85 20.97 25.14 -34.47
N LEU A 86 22.26 25.19 -34.78
CA LEU A 86 23.08 26.39 -34.81
C LEU A 86 23.67 26.59 -36.20
N LYS A 87 23.77 27.86 -36.59
CA LYS A 87 24.36 28.30 -37.85
C LYS A 87 25.37 29.42 -37.59
N ALA A 88 26.63 29.19 -37.94
CA ALA A 88 27.67 30.21 -37.93
C ALA A 88 27.58 31.11 -39.18
N SER A 89 28.26 32.26 -39.15
CA SER A 89 28.23 33.18 -40.29
C SER A 89 29.03 32.67 -41.50
N CYS A 90 30.06 31.86 -41.26
CA CYS A 90 30.87 31.20 -42.27
C CYS A 90 31.47 29.90 -41.73
N GLU A 91 32.05 29.10 -42.61
CA GLU A 91 32.70 27.84 -42.26
C GLU A 91 33.85 28.00 -41.26
N VAL A 92 34.62 29.08 -41.39
CA VAL A 92 35.72 29.37 -40.46
C VAL A 92 35.20 29.65 -39.06
N GLU A 93 34.10 30.39 -38.92
CA GLU A 93 33.48 30.63 -37.62
C GLU A 93 32.85 29.37 -37.03
N ARG A 94 32.20 28.54 -37.86
CA ARG A 94 31.70 27.22 -37.44
C ARG A 94 32.84 26.40 -36.86
N GLN A 95 33.97 26.31 -37.57
CA GLN A 95 35.12 25.53 -37.12
C GLN A 95 35.69 26.02 -35.78
N ARG A 96 35.74 27.34 -35.57
CA ARG A 96 36.17 27.93 -34.29
C ARG A 96 35.22 27.56 -33.15
N TRP A 97 33.91 27.61 -33.40
CA TRP A 97 32.90 27.17 -32.41
C TRP A 97 33.03 25.69 -32.08
N ILE A 98 33.13 24.81 -33.09
CA ILE A 98 33.29 23.37 -32.88
C ILE A 98 34.55 23.06 -32.07
N THR A 99 35.68 23.67 -32.43
CA THR A 99 36.96 23.46 -31.73
C THR A 99 36.85 23.88 -30.25
N ALA A 100 36.27 25.05 -29.97
CA ALA A 100 36.08 25.52 -28.61
C ALA A 100 35.13 24.62 -27.79
N LEU A 101 34.06 24.14 -28.42
CA LEU A 101 33.07 23.28 -27.78
C LEU A 101 33.62 21.88 -27.46
N GLU A 102 34.36 21.26 -28.39
CA GLU A 102 34.99 19.96 -28.17
C GLU A 102 36.07 20.01 -27.08
N LEU A 103 36.89 21.08 -27.06
CA LEU A 103 37.86 21.31 -25.99
C LEU A 103 37.18 21.45 -24.62
N ALA A 104 36.11 22.24 -24.54
CA ALA A 104 35.37 22.43 -23.30
C ALA A 104 34.62 21.16 -22.85
N LYS A 105 34.12 20.36 -23.80
CA LYS A 105 33.51 19.05 -23.53
C LYS A 105 34.54 18.09 -22.95
N ALA A 106 35.70 17.94 -23.60
CA ALA A 106 36.76 17.05 -23.11
C ALA A 106 37.22 17.44 -21.70
N LYS A 107 37.30 18.74 -21.39
CA LYS A 107 37.63 19.24 -20.06
C LYS A 107 36.52 18.95 -19.03
N ALA A 108 35.26 19.17 -19.40
CA ALA A 108 34.12 18.91 -18.52
C ALA A 108 33.98 17.42 -18.15
N VAL A 109 34.23 16.52 -19.11
CA VAL A 109 34.23 15.06 -18.86
C VAL A 109 35.36 14.66 -17.89
N ARG A 110 36.56 15.23 -18.02
CA ARG A 110 37.67 14.96 -17.09
C ARG A 110 37.39 15.43 -15.68
N MET A 111 36.85 16.64 -15.51
CA MET A 111 36.45 17.17 -14.20
C MET A 111 35.36 16.33 -13.53
N GLN A 112 34.48 15.69 -14.32
CA GLN A 112 33.44 14.81 -13.79
C GLN A 112 33.97 13.42 -13.41
N ALA A 113 34.97 12.91 -14.13
CA ALA A 113 35.65 11.66 -13.81
C ALA A 113 36.54 11.77 -12.55
N GLU A 114 37.23 12.91 -12.36
CA GLU A 114 38.05 13.17 -11.17
C GLU A 114 37.22 13.37 -9.88
N SER A 115 35.93 13.70 -10.00
CA SER A 115 35.01 13.76 -8.86
C SER A 115 34.37 12.43 -8.48
N ASP A 116 34.42 11.42 -9.37
CA ASP A 116 33.81 10.10 -9.19
C ASP A 116 34.82 8.99 -8.78
N ASP A 117 36.13 9.29 -8.67
CA ASP A 117 37.23 8.33 -8.37
C ASP A 117 37.52 8.15 -6.84
N SER A 118 36.55 8.46 -5.99
CA SER A 118 36.55 8.12 -4.56
C SER A 118 35.35 7.24 -4.24
N GLY A 119 35.36 6.01 -4.76
CA GLY A 119 34.31 5.03 -4.50
C GLY A 119 34.33 3.89 -5.51
N ASP A 120 35.27 2.98 -5.33
CA ASP A 120 35.42 1.75 -6.10
C ASP A 120 34.11 0.92 -6.21
N ASP A 121 33.86 0.57 -7.46
CA ASP A 121 33.36 -0.70 -8.02
C ASP A 121 31.85 -0.99 -8.23
N PHE A 122 31.59 -1.39 -9.47
CA PHE A 122 30.36 -1.58 -10.27
C PHE A 122 29.60 -2.91 -9.97
N PRO A 123 28.57 -3.36 -10.74
CA PRO A 123 27.63 -2.68 -11.67
C PRO A 123 26.14 -3.12 -11.52
N SER A 124 25.17 -2.28 -11.89
CA SER A 124 24.09 -2.67 -12.85
C SER A 124 23.12 -1.52 -13.19
N SER A 125 23.27 -1.02 -14.41
CA SER A 125 22.24 -0.75 -15.44
C SER A 125 20.80 -0.32 -15.04
N SER A 126 20.50 0.93 -15.47
CA SER A 126 19.26 1.38 -16.16
C SER A 126 18.06 1.84 -15.30
N PRO A 127 17.13 2.63 -15.88
CA PRO A 127 17.29 4.01 -16.35
C PRO A 127 16.27 4.93 -15.64
N ARG A 128 16.56 6.24 -15.48
CA ARG A 128 15.54 7.19 -14.97
C ARG A 128 15.18 8.28 -15.98
N ILE A 129 13.99 8.06 -16.52
CA ILE A 129 13.08 9.00 -17.17
C ILE A 129 12.70 10.12 -16.17
N THR A 130 12.87 11.36 -16.64
CA THR A 130 12.21 12.64 -16.27
C THR A 130 12.15 13.09 -14.80
N GLN A 131 13.04 14.01 -14.41
CA GLN A 131 12.85 14.94 -13.29
C GLN A 131 12.37 16.31 -13.80
N GLY A 132 11.08 16.61 -13.61
CA GLY A 132 10.52 17.96 -13.75
C GLY A 132 10.54 18.80 -12.47
N GLY A 133 11.13 18.30 -11.37
CA GLY A 133 11.06 18.93 -10.04
C GLY A 133 12.25 19.82 -9.63
N GLY A 134 13.35 19.82 -10.38
CA GLY A 134 14.61 20.44 -9.92
C GLY A 134 14.61 21.98 -9.89
N SER A 135 13.86 22.64 -10.77
CA SER A 135 13.98 24.10 -10.96
C SER A 135 13.28 24.91 -9.87
N GLN A 136 12.09 24.48 -9.42
CA GLN A 136 11.33 25.23 -8.41
C GLN A 136 11.97 25.15 -7.02
N ASN A 137 12.60 24.03 -6.69
CA ASN A 137 13.28 23.85 -5.42
C ASN A 137 14.52 24.76 -5.31
N SER A 138 15.25 24.96 -6.42
CA SER A 138 16.40 25.88 -6.48
C SER A 138 16.03 27.35 -6.26
N GLU A 139 14.90 27.81 -6.83
CA GLU A 139 14.43 29.19 -6.68
C GLU A 139 13.92 29.49 -5.27
N VAL A 140 13.20 28.55 -4.65
CA VAL A 140 12.75 28.67 -3.25
C VAL A 140 13.96 28.70 -2.31
N GLN A 141 14.96 27.84 -2.54
CA GLN A 141 16.20 27.83 -1.76
C GLN A 141 17.04 29.10 -1.94
N SER A 142 17.00 29.75 -3.10
CA SER A 142 17.65 31.04 -3.35
C SER A 142 16.93 32.20 -2.62
N ALA A 143 15.60 32.20 -2.66
CA ALA A 143 14.77 33.17 -1.93
C ALA A 143 14.97 33.07 -0.40
N LEU A 144 15.00 31.84 0.13
CA LEU A 144 15.26 31.58 1.55
C LEU A 144 16.65 32.08 1.96
N ARG A 145 17.70 31.78 1.19
CA ARG A 145 19.05 32.30 1.45
C ARG A 145 19.09 33.84 1.47
N THR A 146 18.39 34.50 0.55
CA THR A 146 18.37 35.97 0.50
C THR A 146 17.65 36.58 1.71
N LEU A 147 16.55 35.97 2.16
CA LEU A 147 15.84 36.37 3.37
C LEU A 147 16.69 36.13 4.62
N SER A 148 17.38 34.99 4.72
CA SER A 148 18.30 34.68 5.82
C SER A 148 19.41 35.73 5.95
N ASN A 149 20.06 36.10 4.85
CA ASN A 149 21.09 37.15 4.88
C ASN A 149 20.54 38.50 5.38
N LYS A 150 19.28 38.83 5.04
CA LYS A 150 18.63 40.06 5.55
C LYS A 150 18.25 39.99 7.02
N VAL A 151 18.02 38.80 7.56
CA VAL A 151 17.85 38.60 9.01
C VAL A 151 19.18 38.79 9.74
N GLU A 152 20.30 38.35 9.16
CA GLU A 152 21.64 38.58 9.71
C GLU A 152 22.02 40.08 9.71
N ASP A 153 21.70 40.81 8.64
CA ASP A 153 21.85 42.27 8.57
C ASP A 153 21.09 42.97 9.71
N LEU A 154 19.85 42.53 9.97
CA LEU A 154 19.01 43.04 11.06
C LEU A 154 19.59 42.72 12.44
N SER A 155 20.10 41.50 12.64
CA SER A 155 20.75 41.11 13.89
C SER A 155 21.98 41.98 14.17
N THR A 156 22.78 42.23 13.14
CA THR A 156 23.98 43.08 13.23
C THR A 156 23.61 44.53 13.59
N CYS A 157 22.56 45.07 12.95
CA CYS A 157 22.06 46.41 13.26
C CYS A 157 21.52 46.51 14.69
N ASN A 158 20.81 45.48 15.17
CA ASN A 158 20.30 45.40 16.53
C ASN A 158 21.44 45.43 17.56
N ASP A 159 22.49 44.63 17.36
CA ASP A 159 23.66 44.60 18.25
C ASP A 159 24.39 45.95 18.31
N LEU A 160 24.52 46.61 17.16
CA LEU A 160 25.11 47.96 17.07
C LEU A 160 24.26 48.99 17.81
N ILE A 161 22.94 48.95 17.67
CA ILE A 161 22.03 49.83 18.41
C ILE A 161 22.15 49.60 19.91
N SER A 162 22.18 48.36 20.37
CA SER A 162 22.36 48.05 21.80
C SER A 162 23.69 48.58 22.34
N LYS A 163 24.79 48.42 21.58
CA LYS A 163 26.13 48.92 21.95
C LYS A 163 26.17 50.46 22.00
N HIS A 164 25.71 51.14 20.95
CA HIS A 164 25.72 52.60 20.90
C HIS A 164 24.73 53.22 21.87
N GLY A 165 23.57 52.59 22.08
CA GLY A 165 22.58 53.02 23.07
C GLY A 165 23.13 52.95 24.48
N SER A 166 23.78 51.83 24.84
CA SER A 166 24.45 51.69 26.15
C SER A 166 25.59 52.70 26.32
N ALA A 167 26.39 52.96 25.28
CA ALA A 167 27.47 53.94 25.33
C ALA A 167 26.95 55.38 25.49
N LEU A 168 25.85 55.72 24.82
CA LEU A 168 25.17 57.01 24.95
C LEU A 168 24.57 57.16 26.36
N GLN A 169 23.89 56.13 26.87
CA GLN A 169 23.31 56.14 28.21
C GLN A 169 24.37 56.35 29.30
N ARG A 170 25.55 55.72 29.17
CA ARG A 170 26.69 55.96 30.08
C ARG A 170 27.18 57.41 30.03
N SER A 171 27.35 57.98 28.84
CA SER A 171 27.75 59.40 28.72
C SER A 171 26.70 60.37 29.25
N LEU A 172 25.41 60.04 29.12
CA LEU A 172 24.33 60.84 29.72
C LEU A 172 24.37 60.79 31.25
N ALA A 173 24.55 59.59 31.83
CA ALA A 173 24.65 59.42 33.29
C ALA A 173 25.89 60.13 33.89
N GLU A 174 27.01 60.14 33.16
CA GLU A 174 28.21 60.90 33.53
C GLU A 174 28.01 62.42 33.46
N LEU A 175 27.04 62.89 32.66
CA LEU A 175 26.65 64.29 32.54
C LEU A 175 25.72 64.72 33.70
N ASP A 176 24.78 63.85 34.11
CA ASP A 176 23.84 64.09 35.22
C ASP A 176 24.52 64.17 36.60
N GLY A 177 25.71 63.59 36.75
CA GLY A 177 26.51 63.62 37.99
C GLY A 177 27.25 64.94 38.27
N LEU A 178 27.16 65.94 37.40
CA LEU A 178 27.94 67.18 37.51
C LEU A 178 27.24 68.26 38.34
N ARG A 179 27.78 68.50 39.54
CA ARG A 179 27.70 69.81 40.21
C ARG A 179 29.05 70.52 40.07
N LEU A 180 29.12 71.47 39.14
CA LEU A 180 30.10 72.57 39.07
C LEU A 180 31.60 72.20 39.02
N THR A 181 32.10 71.79 37.84
CA THR A 181 33.52 71.93 37.47
C THR A 181 33.69 72.26 35.98
N GLY A 182 34.82 72.89 35.62
CA GLY A 182 35.13 73.42 34.28
C GLY A 182 35.34 72.40 33.15
N GLU A 183 35.00 71.12 33.36
CA GLU A 183 35.11 70.02 32.39
C GLU A 183 33.80 69.73 31.62
N ALA A 184 32.77 70.56 31.81
CA ALA A 184 31.45 70.34 31.21
C ALA A 184 31.46 70.32 29.66
N GLY A 185 32.35 71.12 29.03
CA GLY A 185 32.42 71.23 27.56
C GLY A 185 32.81 69.92 26.86
N ASP A 186 33.82 69.22 27.39
CA ASP A 186 34.31 67.98 26.78
C ASP A 186 33.32 66.82 26.94
N LYS A 187 32.61 66.76 28.06
CA LYS A 187 31.56 65.76 28.29
C LYS A 187 30.32 65.99 27.43
N ILE A 188 29.91 67.24 27.22
CA ILE A 188 28.83 67.60 26.28
C ILE A 188 29.20 67.19 24.85
N ARG A 189 30.46 67.41 24.45
CA ARG A 189 30.97 66.99 23.14
C ARG A 189 30.91 65.46 22.99
N GLN A 190 31.32 64.71 24.01
CA GLN A 190 31.28 63.25 23.99
C GLN A 190 29.84 62.70 23.90
N VAL A 191 28.89 63.29 24.62
CA VAL A 191 27.46 62.96 24.50
C VAL A 191 26.97 63.21 23.07
N THR A 192 27.33 64.35 22.48
CA THR A 192 26.92 64.73 21.12
C THR A 192 27.46 63.76 20.06
N GLU A 193 28.72 63.33 20.18
CA GLU A 193 29.33 62.33 19.31
C GLU A 193 28.64 60.96 19.44
N ARG A 194 28.39 60.49 20.67
CA ARG A 194 27.70 59.21 20.91
C ARG A 194 26.22 59.23 20.49
N ALA A 195 25.54 60.37 20.63
CA ALA A 195 24.18 60.57 20.15
C ALA A 195 24.12 60.52 18.62
N THR A 196 25.13 61.10 17.96
CA THR A 196 25.26 61.04 16.49
C THR A 196 25.47 59.60 16.01
N LEU A 197 26.35 58.83 16.67
CA LEU A 197 26.57 57.42 16.35
C LEU A 197 25.30 56.58 16.54
N PHE A 198 24.59 56.76 17.66
CA PHE A 198 23.33 56.07 17.92
C PHE A 198 22.26 56.40 16.86
N ARG A 199 22.18 57.67 16.43
CA ARG A 199 21.27 58.10 15.36
C ARG A 199 21.60 57.45 14.02
N ILE A 200 22.89 57.35 13.67
CA ILE A 200 23.33 56.68 12.43
C ILE A 200 22.93 55.20 12.44
N THR A 201 23.20 54.48 13.54
CA THR A 201 22.87 53.05 13.64
C THR A 201 21.37 52.78 13.74
N SER A 202 20.62 53.67 14.40
CA SER A 202 19.15 53.62 14.41
C SER A 202 18.55 53.76 13.01
N ASN A 203 19.07 54.70 12.22
CA ASN A 203 18.65 54.86 10.83
C ASN A 203 19.04 53.65 9.95
N ALA A 204 20.21 53.05 10.17
CA ALA A 204 20.61 51.82 9.48
C ALA A 204 19.63 50.66 9.75
N MET A 205 19.21 50.47 10.99
CA MET A 205 18.21 49.45 11.36
C MET A 205 16.85 49.72 10.72
N ILE A 206 16.37 50.97 10.73
CA ILE A 206 15.10 51.33 10.09
C ILE A 206 15.12 50.98 8.59
N ASN A 207 16.25 51.24 7.92
CA ASN A 207 16.41 50.90 6.51
C ASN A 207 16.50 49.38 6.29
N ALA A 208 17.25 48.65 7.12
CA ALA A 208 17.32 47.19 7.05
C ALA A 208 15.95 46.53 7.27
N CYS A 209 15.13 47.04 8.21
CA CYS A 209 13.76 46.58 8.44
C CYS A 209 12.86 46.83 7.22
N ARG A 210 12.98 48.01 6.59
CA ARG A 210 12.22 48.37 5.38
C ARG A 210 12.58 47.48 4.20
N ASP A 211 13.87 47.19 4.01
CA ASP A 211 14.37 46.32 2.95
C ASP A 211 13.90 44.87 3.15
N PHE A 212 13.99 44.35 4.38
CA PHE A 212 13.48 43.02 4.71
C PHE A 212 11.97 42.90 4.46
N LEU A 213 11.18 43.88 4.91
CA LEU A 213 9.73 43.87 4.71
C LEU A 213 9.35 43.89 3.23
N THR A 214 10.04 44.69 2.42
CA THR A 214 9.82 44.78 0.97
C THR A 214 10.14 43.46 0.27
N LEU A 215 11.25 42.84 0.65
CA LEU A 215 11.68 41.54 0.13
C LEU A 215 10.68 40.43 0.50
N ALA A 216 10.28 40.35 1.78
CA ALA A 216 9.33 39.37 2.28
C ALA A 216 7.96 39.47 1.60
N GLN A 217 7.43 40.69 1.44
CA GLN A 217 6.17 40.92 0.73
C GLN A 217 6.23 40.50 -0.75
N THR A 218 7.37 40.73 -1.39
CA THR A 218 7.58 40.36 -2.80
C THR A 218 7.60 38.84 -2.99
N HIS A 219 8.33 38.12 -2.13
CA HIS A 219 8.37 36.65 -2.17
C HIS A 219 7.03 36.03 -1.78
N SER A 220 6.34 36.57 -0.77
CA SER A 220 5.00 36.10 -0.37
C SER A 220 3.98 36.15 -1.52
N LYS A 221 3.91 37.26 -2.26
CA LYS A 221 3.04 37.39 -3.44
C LYS A 221 3.41 36.41 -4.56
N ARG A 222 4.70 36.12 -4.77
CA ARG A 222 5.14 35.14 -5.77
C ARG A 222 4.77 33.72 -5.35
N TRP A 223 4.98 33.36 -4.09
CA TRP A 223 4.62 32.04 -3.57
C TRP A 223 3.11 31.80 -3.59
N GLN A 224 2.28 32.81 -3.28
CA GLN A 224 0.82 32.71 -3.44
C GLN A 224 0.42 32.42 -4.90
N LYS A 225 1.05 33.08 -5.88
CA LYS A 225 0.79 32.83 -7.30
C LYS A 225 1.28 31.45 -7.75
N ALA A 226 2.44 31.01 -7.29
CA ALA A 226 2.98 29.69 -7.61
C ALA A 226 2.09 28.58 -7.05
N LEU A 227 1.65 28.72 -5.79
CA LEU A 227 0.74 27.77 -5.14
C LEU A 227 -0.62 27.71 -5.86
N GLN A 228 -1.14 28.86 -6.30
CA GLN A 228 -2.39 28.91 -7.07
C GLN A 228 -2.23 28.22 -8.43
N ALA A 229 -1.11 28.44 -9.13
CA ALA A 229 -0.81 27.79 -10.39
C ALA A 229 -0.65 26.26 -10.24
N GLU A 230 -0.03 25.80 -9.15
CA GLU A 230 0.09 24.38 -8.83
C GLU A 230 -1.30 23.75 -8.59
N ARG A 231 -2.18 24.42 -7.83
CA ARG A 231 -3.56 23.98 -7.60
C ARG A 231 -4.35 23.86 -8.91
N GLU A 232 -4.23 24.84 -9.79
CA GLU A 232 -4.88 24.83 -11.11
C GLU A 232 -4.32 23.74 -12.02
N GLN A 233 -3.01 23.52 -11.99
CA GLN A 233 -2.38 22.42 -12.73
C GLN A 233 -2.85 21.06 -12.23
N ARG A 234 -3.02 20.89 -10.91
CA ARG A 234 -3.54 19.67 -10.31
C ARG A 234 -4.97 19.37 -10.77
N VAL A 235 -5.85 20.37 -10.76
CA VAL A 235 -7.24 20.21 -11.26
C VAL A 235 -7.25 19.81 -12.74
N ARG A 236 -6.46 20.47 -13.59
CA ARG A 236 -6.34 20.09 -15.01
C ARG A 236 -5.79 18.68 -15.22
N LEU A 237 -4.83 18.27 -14.40
CA LEU A 237 -4.30 16.91 -14.45
C LEU A 237 -5.36 15.89 -14.04
N GLU A 238 -6.15 16.17 -13.01
CA GLU A 238 -7.28 15.31 -12.59
C GLU A 238 -8.33 15.17 -13.72
N GLU A 239 -8.70 16.28 -14.37
CA GLU A 239 -9.64 16.28 -15.51
C GLU A 239 -9.11 15.51 -16.73
N THR A 240 -7.84 15.71 -17.09
CA THR A 240 -7.21 14.99 -18.22
C THR A 240 -7.07 13.50 -17.96
N LEU A 241 -6.79 13.10 -16.71
CA LEU A 241 -6.75 11.70 -16.31
C LEU A 241 -8.14 11.05 -16.38
N GLU A 242 -9.19 11.79 -16.01
CA GLU A 242 -10.58 11.33 -16.16
C GLU A 242 -10.97 11.16 -17.64
N GLN A 243 -10.54 12.09 -18.51
CA GLN A 243 -10.76 11.97 -19.96
C GLN A 243 -10.01 10.79 -20.57
N LEU A 244 -8.73 10.58 -20.20
CA LEU A 244 -7.98 9.40 -20.65
C LEU A 244 -8.62 8.10 -20.18
N ALA A 245 -9.12 8.05 -18.95
CA ALA A 245 -9.84 6.87 -18.45
C ALA A 245 -11.13 6.60 -19.25
N LYS A 246 -11.89 7.65 -19.60
CA LYS A 246 -13.07 7.54 -20.47
C LYS A 246 -12.72 7.04 -21.87
N GLN A 247 -11.64 7.55 -22.46
CA GLN A 247 -11.16 7.11 -23.78
C GLN A 247 -10.65 5.68 -23.77
N HIS A 248 -9.94 5.26 -22.72
CA HIS A 248 -9.46 3.89 -22.57
C HIS A 248 -10.61 2.90 -22.45
N ASN A 249 -11.61 3.19 -21.61
CA ASN A 249 -12.83 2.37 -21.50
C ASN A 249 -13.63 2.32 -22.82
N HIS A 250 -13.64 3.41 -23.58
CA HIS A 250 -14.27 3.45 -24.90
C HIS A 250 -13.52 2.58 -25.92
N LEU A 251 -12.18 2.62 -25.89
CA LEU A 251 -11.33 1.82 -26.77
C LEU A 251 -11.41 0.33 -26.43
N GLU A 252 -11.43 -0.04 -25.15
CA GLU A 252 -11.69 -1.43 -24.70
C GLU A 252 -13.05 -1.94 -25.21
N ARG A 253 -14.10 -1.11 -25.12
CA ARG A 253 -15.44 -1.49 -25.62
C ARG A 253 -15.48 -1.63 -27.15
N ALA A 254 -14.77 -0.77 -27.88
CA ALA A 254 -14.64 -0.86 -29.34
C ALA A 254 -13.86 -2.12 -29.77
N PHE A 255 -12.83 -2.50 -29.01
CA PHE A 255 -12.04 -3.71 -29.27
C PHE A 255 -12.88 -4.98 -29.04
N ARG A 256 -13.72 -5.03 -28.00
CA ARG A 256 -14.68 -6.13 -27.75
C ARG A 256 -15.73 -6.25 -28.87
N GLY A 257 -16.23 -5.13 -29.39
CA GLY A 257 -17.22 -5.11 -30.48
C GLY A 257 -16.69 -5.61 -31.82
N ALA A 258 -15.41 -5.39 -32.11
CA ALA A 258 -14.76 -5.90 -33.33
C ALA A 258 -14.45 -7.41 -33.26
N ALA A 259 -14.16 -7.95 -32.07
CA ALA A 259 -13.90 -9.37 -31.87
C ALA A 259 -15.17 -10.24 -32.01
N GLN A 260 -16.34 -9.72 -31.60
CA GLN A 260 -17.62 -10.44 -31.72
C GLN A 260 -18.19 -10.47 -33.15
N ALA A 261 -17.76 -9.58 -34.05
CA ALA A 261 -18.26 -9.54 -35.44
C ALA A 261 -17.63 -10.60 -36.36
N ASN A 262 -16.56 -11.29 -35.92
CA ASN A 262 -15.79 -12.23 -36.75
C ASN A 262 -16.00 -13.72 -36.41
N ALA A 263 -16.90 -14.06 -35.48
CA ALA A 263 -17.20 -15.46 -35.14
C ALA A 263 -18.52 -15.92 -35.77
N SER A 264 -18.45 -16.49 -36.97
CA SER A 264 -19.52 -17.26 -37.60
C SER A 264 -19.40 -18.75 -37.23
N PRO A 265 -20.49 -19.49 -36.97
CA PRO A 265 -20.40 -20.91 -36.60
C PRO A 265 -20.58 -21.82 -37.82
N ASP A 266 -19.69 -22.81 -38.03
CA ASP A 266 -20.01 -23.98 -38.84
C ASP A 266 -19.28 -25.27 -38.41
N ASN A 267 -20.09 -26.21 -37.91
CA ASN A 267 -20.15 -27.69 -38.09
C ASN A 267 -18.93 -28.66 -38.05
N LYS A 268 -19.06 -29.65 -37.12
CA LYS A 268 -18.85 -31.13 -37.19
C LYS A 268 -17.50 -31.78 -37.63
N GLY A 269 -16.97 -32.64 -36.74
CA GLY A 269 -16.56 -34.03 -37.08
C GLY A 269 -15.17 -34.59 -36.66
N ALA A 270 -15.19 -35.54 -35.70
CA ALA A 270 -14.39 -36.79 -35.57
C ALA A 270 -12.83 -36.90 -35.50
N ALA A 271 -12.39 -37.71 -34.51
CA ALA A 271 -11.24 -38.65 -34.41
C ALA A 271 -9.77 -38.12 -34.24
N GLY A 272 -9.07 -38.59 -33.18
CA GLY A 272 -7.65 -38.29 -32.83
C GLY A 272 -6.59 -39.19 -33.50
N PRO A 273 -5.42 -39.53 -32.91
CA PRO A 273 -4.57 -38.87 -31.90
C PRO A 273 -3.10 -38.64 -32.38
N GLY A 274 -2.29 -37.78 -31.73
CA GLY A 274 -0.83 -37.73 -31.99
C GLY A 274 -0.05 -36.52 -31.48
N LYS A 275 0.75 -36.76 -30.42
CA LYS A 275 1.99 -36.11 -29.94
C LYS A 275 2.40 -34.71 -30.46
N GLY A 276 2.43 -33.77 -29.51
CA GLY A 276 3.68 -33.21 -28.96
C GLY A 276 4.33 -32.04 -29.68
N GLU A 277 4.09 -30.83 -29.16
CA GLU A 277 5.11 -29.79 -28.96
C GLU A 277 4.59 -28.76 -27.95
N ALA A 278 5.48 -28.32 -27.05
CA ALA A 278 5.18 -27.38 -25.98
C ALA A 278 4.87 -26.00 -26.56
N SER A 279 3.65 -25.52 -26.32
CA SER A 279 3.21 -24.17 -26.63
C SER A 279 2.57 -23.60 -25.37
N ASP A 280 3.09 -22.48 -24.90
CA ASP A 280 2.53 -21.60 -23.86
C ASP A 280 1.15 -21.08 -24.31
N GLU A 281 0.12 -21.92 -24.18
CA GLU A 281 -1.28 -21.54 -24.34
C GLU A 281 -1.97 -21.66 -22.98
N ASP A 282 -1.80 -20.64 -22.14
CA ASP A 282 -2.57 -20.47 -20.90
C ASP A 282 -2.86 -18.98 -20.65
N ASP A 283 -3.23 -18.24 -21.71
CA ASP A 283 -3.68 -16.84 -21.60
C ASP A 283 -5.12 -16.62 -22.12
N ASP A 284 -5.90 -17.68 -22.28
CA ASP A 284 -7.34 -17.59 -22.54
C ASP A 284 -8.12 -18.23 -21.39
N ASN A 285 -8.29 -17.48 -20.29
CA ASN A 285 -9.51 -17.53 -19.46
C ASN A 285 -9.63 -16.32 -18.51
N GLU A 286 -10.77 -15.64 -18.66
CA GLU A 286 -11.42 -14.71 -17.72
C GLU A 286 -10.81 -13.31 -17.52
N PHE A 287 -10.87 -12.54 -18.61
CA PHE A 287 -11.05 -11.09 -18.52
C PHE A 287 -12.53 -10.81 -18.22
N PHE A 288 -12.86 -10.39 -16.99
CA PHE A 288 -14.22 -10.05 -16.55
C PHE A 288 -14.92 -9.14 -17.58
N ASP A 289 -15.72 -9.73 -18.46
CA ASP A 289 -16.87 -9.06 -19.04
C ASP A 289 -17.94 -9.02 -17.95
N ALA A 290 -18.55 -7.86 -17.75
CA ALA A 290 -19.81 -7.79 -17.04
C ALA A 290 -20.89 -8.44 -17.91
N MET A 291 -20.87 -9.77 -18.01
CA MET A 291 -22.07 -10.52 -18.35
C MET A 291 -22.97 -10.45 -17.12
N GLU A 292 -24.02 -9.66 -17.27
CA GLU A 292 -25.23 -9.73 -16.46
C GLU A 292 -25.89 -11.10 -16.73
N GLU A 293 -25.32 -12.16 -16.17
CA GLU A 293 -25.76 -13.56 -16.30
C GLU A 293 -25.84 -14.28 -14.96
N ALA A 294 -26.80 -13.88 -14.13
CA ALA A 294 -27.52 -14.72 -13.17
C ALA A 294 -28.59 -13.85 -12.46
N PRO A 295 -29.74 -14.42 -12.06
CA PRO A 295 -30.97 -13.65 -11.83
C PRO A 295 -30.84 -12.76 -10.60
N GLU A 296 -30.73 -11.45 -10.81
CA GLU A 296 -31.09 -10.50 -9.76
C GLU A 296 -32.50 -10.82 -9.28
N PHE A 297 -32.64 -11.15 -8.00
CA PHE A 297 -33.95 -11.37 -7.40
C PHE A 297 -34.46 -10.07 -6.77
N ILE A 298 -35.79 -9.95 -6.71
CA ILE A 298 -36.47 -8.82 -6.09
C ILE A 298 -37.20 -9.34 -4.86
N THR A 299 -36.98 -8.74 -3.70
CA THR A 299 -37.77 -9.03 -2.50
C THR A 299 -38.93 -8.07 -2.37
N VAL A 300 -40.15 -8.59 -2.17
CA VAL A 300 -41.35 -7.81 -1.91
C VAL A 300 -41.91 -8.17 -0.54
N PRO A 301 -42.33 -7.21 0.30
CA PRO A 301 -42.98 -7.52 1.58
C PRO A 301 -44.27 -8.33 1.38
N ALA A 302 -44.50 -9.32 2.24
CA ALA A 302 -45.79 -10.03 2.31
C ALA A 302 -46.92 -9.12 2.82
N ASP A 303 -48.17 -9.42 2.45
CA ASP A 303 -49.35 -8.67 2.91
C ASP A 303 -49.45 -8.69 4.47
N PRO A 304 -49.74 -7.55 5.14
CA PRO A 304 -49.94 -7.44 6.59
C PRO A 304 -50.84 -8.51 7.23
N GLN A 305 -51.76 -9.13 6.49
CA GLN A 305 -52.60 -10.21 7.02
C GLN A 305 -51.80 -11.46 7.41
N PHE A 306 -50.69 -11.75 6.72
CA PHE A 306 -49.80 -12.88 7.03
C PHE A 306 -48.83 -12.60 8.18
N HIS A 307 -48.69 -11.34 8.60
CA HIS A 307 -47.88 -10.98 9.77
C HIS A 307 -48.52 -11.42 11.10
N LYS A 308 -49.82 -11.78 11.11
CA LYS A 308 -50.55 -12.19 12.32
C LYS A 308 -50.62 -13.70 12.55
N SER A 309 -50.29 -14.54 11.56
CA SER A 309 -50.48 -16.01 11.63
C SER A 309 -49.22 -16.82 11.92
N VAL A 310 -48.05 -16.19 12.02
CA VAL A 310 -46.78 -16.86 12.35
C VAL A 310 -46.21 -16.27 13.63
N SER A 311 -46.81 -16.61 14.77
CA SER A 311 -46.21 -16.38 16.09
C SER A 311 -45.08 -17.37 16.31
N PHE A 312 -43.85 -16.95 16.04
CA PHE A 312 -42.67 -17.61 16.60
C PHE A 312 -42.67 -17.41 18.12
N PRO A 313 -42.19 -18.37 18.93
CA PRO A 313 -41.83 -18.07 20.31
C PRO A 313 -40.77 -16.96 20.28
N LEU A 314 -41.13 -15.79 20.82
CA LEU A 314 -40.15 -14.76 21.14
C LEU A 314 -39.09 -15.41 22.05
N PRO A 315 -37.78 -15.25 21.80
CA PRO A 315 -36.83 -15.32 22.90
C PRO A 315 -37.26 -14.21 23.88
N LEU A 316 -37.52 -14.59 25.14
CA LEU A 316 -37.74 -13.64 26.22
C LEU A 316 -36.64 -12.55 26.18
N ASN A 317 -37.06 -11.32 26.47
CA ASN A 317 -36.25 -10.13 26.73
C ASN A 317 -34.76 -10.38 27.01
N GLU A 318 -33.93 -9.61 26.31
CA GLU A 318 -32.60 -9.22 26.80
C GLU A 318 -32.75 -8.46 28.12
N GLU A 319 -32.72 -9.19 29.22
CA GLU A 319 -32.22 -8.69 30.50
C GLU A 319 -30.71 -8.95 30.52
N PRO A 320 -29.89 -8.00 31.01
CA PRO A 320 -28.47 -8.26 31.21
C PRO A 320 -28.35 -9.43 32.19
N LEU A 321 -27.51 -10.42 31.87
CA LEU A 321 -27.22 -11.59 32.68
C LEU A 321 -26.76 -11.16 34.09
N ALA A 322 -27.70 -10.91 35.00
CA ALA A 322 -27.46 -10.85 36.42
C ALA A 322 -27.18 -12.28 36.88
N MET A 323 -25.98 -12.48 37.42
CA MET A 323 -25.52 -13.73 38.04
C MET A 323 -26.59 -14.31 38.97
N ASN A 324 -27.07 -15.51 38.67
CA ASN A 324 -27.76 -16.34 39.65
C ASN A 324 -26.78 -16.68 40.78
N GLN A 325 -26.93 -16.01 41.92
CA GLN A 325 -26.41 -16.48 43.19
C GLN A 325 -27.36 -17.57 43.69
N GLU A 326 -26.90 -18.82 43.72
CA GLU A 326 -27.21 -19.82 44.77
C GLU A 326 -26.52 -21.16 44.44
N SER A 327 -25.29 -21.35 44.93
CA SER A 327 -24.64 -22.62 45.35
C SER A 327 -23.15 -22.38 45.69
N PRO A 328 -22.54 -23.17 46.59
CA PRO A 328 -21.55 -22.68 47.54
C PRO A 328 -20.16 -22.43 46.94
N SER A 329 -19.69 -21.18 47.11
CA SER A 329 -18.30 -20.74 47.21
C SER A 329 -17.23 -21.64 46.57
N GLN A 330 -17.14 -21.61 45.24
CA GLN A 330 -15.85 -21.72 44.55
C GLN A 330 -15.32 -20.30 44.37
N GLU A 331 -14.08 -20.05 44.78
CA GLU A 331 -13.40 -18.78 44.51
C GLU A 331 -13.50 -18.44 43.02
N LEU A 332 -14.32 -17.44 42.69
CA LEU A 332 -14.45 -16.94 41.33
C LEU A 332 -13.15 -16.23 40.97
N VAL A 333 -12.21 -16.96 40.36
CA VAL A 333 -10.99 -16.38 39.79
C VAL A 333 -11.41 -15.28 38.80
N PRO A 334 -11.02 -14.01 38.99
CA PRO A 334 -11.42 -12.93 38.11
C PRO A 334 -10.99 -13.19 36.65
N LEU A 335 -11.84 -12.86 35.69
CA LEU A 335 -11.50 -12.94 34.27
C LEU A 335 -10.32 -12.00 33.96
N LYS A 336 -9.38 -12.48 33.12
CA LYS A 336 -8.22 -11.70 32.68
C LYS A 336 -8.70 -10.46 31.93
N LYS A 337 -8.35 -9.28 32.43
CA LYS A 337 -8.63 -8.02 31.73
C LYS A 337 -7.69 -7.90 30.53
N ARG A 338 -8.24 -7.90 29.32
CA ARG A 338 -7.47 -7.80 28.07
C ARG A 338 -7.14 -6.36 27.73
N ARG A 339 -5.97 -6.14 27.09
CA ARG A 339 -5.58 -4.82 26.60
C ARG A 339 -6.58 -4.27 25.58
N THR A 340 -6.81 -2.96 25.65
CA THR A 340 -7.71 -2.22 24.76
C THR A 340 -6.96 -1.22 23.88
N ARG A 341 -5.62 -1.22 23.93
CA ARG A 341 -4.77 -0.28 23.19
C ARG A 341 -3.39 -0.90 22.94
N ILE A 342 -2.75 -0.45 21.86
CA ILE A 342 -1.32 -0.66 21.57
C ILE A 342 -0.64 0.70 21.37
N PRO A 343 0.71 0.78 21.32
CA PRO A 343 1.40 2.02 20.96
C PRO A 343 0.94 2.57 19.61
N ASP A 344 0.99 3.89 19.45
CA ASP A 344 0.59 4.53 18.21
C ASP A 344 1.61 4.26 17.11
N LYS A 345 1.12 3.90 15.92
CA LYS A 345 1.99 3.67 14.77
C LYS A 345 2.73 4.96 14.39
N PRO A 346 4.05 4.89 14.11
CA PRO A 346 4.80 6.02 13.60
C PRO A 346 4.19 6.63 12.32
N ASN A 347 4.27 7.96 12.19
CA ASN A 347 3.70 8.69 11.05
C ASN A 347 4.68 8.74 9.88
N TYR A 348 4.82 7.63 9.15
CA TYR A 348 5.56 7.58 7.89
C TYR A 348 4.62 7.50 6.70
N SER A 349 4.85 8.33 5.68
CA SER A 349 4.16 8.23 4.41
C SER A 349 4.77 7.09 3.58
N LEU A 350 3.91 6.15 3.18
CA LEU A 350 4.33 4.96 2.44
C LEU A 350 3.93 5.09 0.98
N ASN A 351 4.88 4.84 0.08
CA ASN A 351 4.62 4.77 -1.35
C ASN A 351 4.72 3.32 -1.82
N LEU A 352 3.60 2.59 -1.81
CA LEU A 352 3.52 1.17 -2.19
C LEU A 352 3.99 0.94 -3.65
N TRP A 353 3.76 1.90 -4.53
CA TRP A 353 4.22 1.84 -5.92
C TRP A 353 5.74 1.76 -6.05
N SER A 354 6.49 2.40 -5.14
CA SER A 354 7.96 2.39 -5.18
C SER A 354 8.55 0.98 -5.11
N ILE A 355 7.85 0.04 -4.45
CA ILE A 355 8.20 -1.37 -4.32
C ILE A 355 7.57 -2.17 -5.47
N MET A 356 6.29 -1.95 -5.73
CA MET A 356 5.53 -2.83 -6.64
C MET A 356 5.78 -2.61 -8.12
N LYS A 357 6.37 -1.47 -8.52
CA LYS A 357 6.80 -1.26 -9.91
C LYS A 357 7.80 -2.33 -10.41
N ASN A 358 8.56 -2.96 -9.49
CA ASN A 358 9.50 -4.03 -9.82
C ASN A 358 8.86 -5.43 -9.73
N CYS A 359 7.60 -5.49 -9.29
CA CYS A 359 6.84 -6.71 -9.06
C CYS A 359 5.83 -7.02 -10.19
N ILE A 360 5.81 -6.21 -11.25
CA ILE A 360 4.88 -6.38 -12.37
C ILE A 360 5.12 -7.74 -13.03
N GLY A 361 4.08 -8.57 -13.12
CA GLY A 361 4.16 -9.92 -13.69
C GLY A 361 4.81 -10.98 -12.79
N LYS A 362 5.19 -10.64 -11.54
CA LYS A 362 5.80 -11.58 -10.59
C LYS A 362 4.83 -11.97 -9.48
N GLU A 363 5.04 -13.15 -8.91
CA GLU A 363 4.37 -13.61 -7.69
C GLU A 363 4.85 -12.78 -6.49
N LEU A 364 3.96 -12.00 -5.88
CA LEU A 364 4.31 -11.05 -4.79
C LEU A 364 4.75 -11.74 -3.49
N SER A 365 4.38 -13.01 -3.30
CA SER A 365 4.78 -13.82 -2.13
C SER A 365 6.31 -13.93 -1.99
N LYS A 366 7.04 -13.88 -3.12
CA LYS A 366 8.50 -14.03 -3.21
C LYS A 366 9.28 -12.72 -3.05
N ILE A 367 8.59 -11.58 -2.89
CA ILE A 367 9.22 -10.27 -2.81
C ILE A 367 9.15 -9.75 -1.36
N PRO A 368 10.30 -9.52 -0.70
CA PRO A 368 10.31 -9.05 0.68
C PRO A 368 9.74 -7.63 0.76
N MET A 369 8.65 -7.49 1.50
CA MET A 369 8.04 -6.19 1.80
C MET A 369 8.73 -5.56 3.02
N PRO A 370 9.11 -4.27 3.00
CA PRO A 370 9.60 -3.58 4.19
C PRO A 370 8.57 -3.62 5.32
N VAL A 371 9.02 -3.70 6.58
CA VAL A 371 8.16 -3.76 7.77
C VAL A 371 7.18 -2.58 7.84
N ASN A 372 7.53 -1.45 7.24
CA ASN A 372 6.67 -0.28 7.24
C ASN A 372 5.30 -0.52 6.56
N PHE A 373 5.20 -1.50 5.66
CA PHE A 373 3.94 -1.90 5.02
C PHE A 373 3.19 -3.00 5.77
N ASN A 374 3.78 -3.48 6.87
CA ASN A 374 3.17 -4.49 7.69
C ASN A 374 2.19 -3.89 8.70
N GLU A 375 1.47 -4.77 9.37
CA GLU A 375 0.81 -4.52 10.64
C GLU A 375 1.39 -5.50 11.67
N PRO A 376 1.38 -5.19 12.98
CA PRO A 376 2.10 -5.95 14.00
C PRO A 376 1.38 -7.26 14.41
N ILE A 377 0.88 -8.02 13.44
CA ILE A 377 0.35 -9.36 13.61
C ILE A 377 0.79 -10.29 12.47
N SER A 378 0.82 -11.60 12.72
CA SER A 378 1.15 -12.63 11.73
C SER A 378 -0.10 -13.02 10.92
N MET A 379 0.10 -13.72 9.79
CA MET A 379 -1.03 -14.27 9.04
C MET A 379 -1.83 -15.29 9.87
N LEU A 380 -1.20 -15.99 10.83
CA LEU A 380 -1.88 -16.94 11.73
C LEU A 380 -2.85 -16.21 12.68
N GLN A 381 -2.43 -15.04 13.17
CA GLN A 381 -3.28 -14.14 13.96
C GLN A 381 -4.40 -13.55 13.10
N ARG A 382 -4.09 -13.09 11.88
CA ARG A 382 -5.10 -12.60 10.92
C ARG A 382 -6.16 -13.66 10.62
N LEU A 383 -5.77 -14.92 10.49
CA LEU A 383 -6.69 -16.04 10.27
C LEU A 383 -7.60 -16.27 11.49
N SER A 384 -7.09 -16.07 12.70
CA SER A 384 -7.87 -16.18 13.93
C SER A 384 -8.90 -15.07 14.11
N GLU A 385 -8.79 -13.96 13.37
CA GLU A 385 -9.82 -12.90 13.34
C GLU A 385 -11.14 -13.38 12.71
N ASP A 386 -11.16 -14.50 11.98
CA ASP A 386 -12.40 -15.14 11.54
C ASP A 386 -13.33 -15.45 12.73
N LEU A 387 -12.78 -15.60 13.94
CA LEU A 387 -13.52 -15.87 15.18
C LEU A 387 -14.03 -14.60 15.89
N GLU A 388 -13.89 -13.40 15.31
CA GLU A 388 -14.40 -12.14 15.90
C GLU A 388 -15.90 -12.21 16.20
N TYR A 389 -16.66 -12.92 15.35
CA TYR A 389 -18.10 -13.11 15.49
C TYR A 389 -18.47 -14.58 15.74
N HIS A 390 -17.65 -15.30 16.54
CA HIS A 390 -17.90 -16.71 16.90
C HIS A 390 -19.30 -16.95 17.48
N GLU A 391 -19.92 -15.93 18.10
CA GLU A 391 -21.28 -16.00 18.64
C GLU A 391 -22.33 -16.38 17.59
N LEU A 392 -22.06 -16.13 16.29
CA LEU A 392 -22.91 -16.61 15.20
C LEU A 392 -22.92 -18.13 15.12
N LEU A 393 -21.76 -18.78 15.32
CA LEU A 393 -21.68 -20.25 15.41
C LEU A 393 -22.34 -20.77 16.70
N ASP A 394 -22.23 -20.03 17.81
CA ASP A 394 -22.95 -20.37 19.05
C ASP A 394 -24.48 -20.33 18.88
N LYS A 395 -24.98 -19.33 18.14
CA LYS A 395 -26.41 -19.24 17.77
C LYS A 395 -26.79 -20.36 16.81
N ALA A 396 -25.95 -20.63 15.80
CA ALA A 396 -26.14 -21.72 14.84
C ALA A 396 -26.25 -23.09 15.55
N ALA A 397 -25.39 -23.37 16.54
CA ALA A 397 -25.40 -24.62 17.31
C ALA A 397 -26.71 -24.85 18.09
N LYS A 398 -27.45 -23.78 18.40
CA LYS A 398 -28.76 -23.85 19.10
C LYS A 398 -29.94 -24.07 18.15
N CYS A 399 -29.77 -23.79 16.86
CA CYS A 399 -30.83 -23.96 15.86
C CYS A 399 -31.29 -25.42 15.78
N GLN A 400 -32.61 -25.61 15.59
CA GLN A 400 -33.21 -26.93 15.37
C GLN A 400 -33.47 -27.21 13.89
N ASN A 401 -33.55 -26.15 13.07
CA ASN A 401 -33.74 -26.23 11.63
C ASN A 401 -32.41 -25.99 10.90
N SER A 402 -32.02 -26.88 9.98
CA SER A 402 -30.79 -26.79 9.19
C SER A 402 -30.74 -25.54 8.29
N LEU A 403 -31.89 -25.08 7.77
CA LEU A 403 -32.00 -23.89 6.94
C LEU A 403 -31.80 -22.60 7.74
N GLU A 404 -32.28 -22.56 8.99
CA GLU A 404 -32.02 -21.44 9.89
C GLU A 404 -30.58 -21.47 10.40
N GLN A 405 -30.05 -22.66 10.72
CA GLN A 405 -28.64 -22.86 11.05
C GLN A 405 -27.73 -22.35 9.90
N MET A 406 -28.07 -22.65 8.65
CA MET A 406 -27.39 -22.16 7.45
C MET A 406 -27.34 -20.62 7.37
N CYS A 407 -28.41 -19.93 7.79
CA CYS A 407 -28.43 -18.47 7.80
C CYS A 407 -27.32 -17.88 8.71
N TYR A 408 -27.12 -18.47 9.89
CA TYR A 408 -26.07 -18.05 10.82
C TYR A 408 -24.67 -18.42 10.33
N VAL A 409 -24.48 -19.59 9.71
CA VAL A 409 -23.21 -19.99 9.09
C VAL A 409 -22.85 -19.06 7.93
N ALA A 410 -23.82 -18.71 7.08
CA ALA A 410 -23.64 -17.74 6.00
C ALA A 410 -23.29 -16.34 6.52
N ALA A 411 -23.96 -15.87 7.58
CA ALA A 411 -23.59 -14.60 8.22
C ALA A 411 -22.18 -14.65 8.83
N PHE A 412 -21.78 -15.77 9.43
CA PHE A 412 -20.42 -15.96 9.94
C PHE A 412 -19.39 -15.86 8.81
N ALA A 413 -19.61 -16.53 7.69
CA ALA A 413 -18.76 -16.46 6.50
C ALA A 413 -18.59 -15.02 5.97
N VAL A 414 -19.67 -14.22 5.96
CA VAL A 414 -19.63 -12.80 5.55
C VAL A 414 -18.89 -11.94 6.60
N SER A 415 -19.12 -12.19 7.89
CA SER A 415 -18.59 -11.36 8.99
C SER A 415 -17.05 -11.31 9.04
N ALA A 416 -16.39 -12.38 8.57
CA ALA A 416 -14.93 -12.49 8.51
C ALA A 416 -14.25 -11.38 7.68
N TYR A 417 -14.98 -10.76 6.74
CA TYR A 417 -14.46 -9.69 5.89
C TYR A 417 -14.54 -8.30 6.53
N SER A 418 -15.36 -8.13 7.58
CA SER A 418 -15.62 -6.84 8.21
C SER A 418 -14.39 -6.22 8.87
N THR A 419 -13.42 -7.05 9.24
CA THR A 419 -12.13 -6.64 9.84
C THR A 419 -11.17 -6.03 8.81
N THR A 420 -11.43 -6.22 7.51
CA THR A 420 -10.50 -5.82 6.43
C THR A 420 -10.71 -4.40 5.91
N VAL A 421 -11.85 -3.77 6.21
CA VAL A 421 -12.33 -2.52 5.57
C VAL A 421 -11.28 -1.42 5.45
N TYR A 422 -10.51 -1.20 6.51
CA TYR A 422 -9.50 -0.14 6.59
C TYR A 422 -8.06 -0.67 6.67
N ARG A 423 -7.87 -1.99 6.63
CA ARG A 423 -6.60 -2.65 6.94
C ARG A 423 -5.83 -3.05 5.69
N THR A 424 -5.16 -2.04 5.12
CA THR A 424 -4.29 -2.18 3.95
C THR A 424 -2.86 -2.66 4.27
N GLY A 425 -2.53 -2.80 5.56
CA GLY A 425 -1.27 -3.36 6.02
C GLY A 425 -1.18 -4.87 5.79
N LYS A 426 -0.01 -5.36 5.41
CA LYS A 426 0.27 -6.79 5.21
C LYS A 426 0.58 -7.45 6.57
N PRO A 427 -0.09 -8.52 7.00
CA PRO A 427 0.37 -9.26 8.17
C PRO A 427 1.77 -9.86 7.92
N PHE A 428 2.53 -10.13 8.98
CA PHE A 428 3.81 -10.84 8.85
C PHE A 428 3.57 -12.22 8.25
N ASN A 429 4.39 -12.59 7.26
CA ASN A 429 4.38 -13.94 6.72
C ASN A 429 4.94 -14.87 7.81
N PRO A 430 4.18 -15.86 8.31
CA PRO A 430 4.66 -16.73 9.37
C PRO A 430 5.85 -17.56 8.90
N LEU A 431 6.75 -17.86 9.82
CA LEU A 431 7.84 -18.82 9.58
C LEU A 431 7.25 -20.23 9.52
N LEU A 432 7.89 -21.14 8.78
CA LEU A 432 7.50 -22.55 8.76
C LEU A 432 7.59 -23.15 10.17
N GLY A 433 6.51 -23.79 10.63
CA GLY A 433 6.39 -24.28 12.00
C GLY A 433 6.06 -23.21 13.04
N GLU A 434 5.89 -21.95 12.65
CA GLU A 434 5.31 -20.93 13.53
C GLU A 434 3.88 -21.34 13.90
N THR A 435 3.55 -21.15 15.18
CA THR A 435 2.23 -21.48 15.73
C THR A 435 1.56 -20.22 16.25
N TYR A 436 0.24 -20.26 16.41
CA TYR A 436 -0.47 -19.24 17.16
C TYR A 436 -1.68 -19.86 17.86
N GLU A 437 -1.78 -19.71 19.17
CA GLU A 437 -2.98 -20.08 19.92
C GLU A 437 -3.85 -18.88 20.29
N LEU A 438 -5.17 -19.09 20.31
CA LEU A 438 -6.16 -18.17 20.86
C LEU A 438 -7.05 -18.94 21.83
N ASP A 439 -6.66 -18.96 23.10
CA ASP A 439 -7.42 -19.62 24.16
C ASP A 439 -8.40 -18.65 24.83
N ARG A 440 -9.69 -18.81 24.50
CA ARG A 440 -10.81 -18.04 25.07
C ARG A 440 -11.77 -18.95 25.82
N LYS A 441 -11.32 -20.11 26.29
CA LYS A 441 -12.24 -21.12 26.87
C LYS A 441 -13.01 -20.57 28.06
N ARG A 442 -12.34 -19.83 28.94
CA ARG A 442 -12.97 -19.18 30.11
C ARG A 442 -13.82 -17.95 29.77
N GLU A 443 -13.46 -17.20 28.74
CA GLU A 443 -14.09 -15.92 28.39
C GLU A 443 -15.30 -16.12 27.46
N SER A 444 -15.15 -16.99 26.45
CA SER A 444 -16.07 -17.14 25.33
C SER A 444 -16.45 -18.59 25.04
N GLY A 445 -15.79 -19.58 25.68
CA GLY A 445 -16.10 -21.00 25.51
C GLY A 445 -15.45 -21.67 24.31
N TYR A 446 -14.44 -21.04 23.68
CA TYR A 446 -13.72 -21.64 22.55
C TYR A 446 -12.20 -21.48 22.70
N ARG A 447 -11.44 -22.31 21.99
CA ARG A 447 -10.00 -22.13 21.81
C ARG A 447 -9.62 -22.50 20.37
N SER A 448 -8.59 -21.86 19.83
CA SER A 448 -8.08 -22.18 18.50
C SER A 448 -6.55 -22.25 18.44
N LEU A 449 -6.08 -23.00 17.45
CA LEU A 449 -4.67 -23.20 17.14
C LEU A 449 -4.46 -23.05 15.63
N CYS A 450 -3.43 -22.30 15.26
CA CYS A 450 -2.90 -22.22 13.91
C CYS A 450 -1.45 -22.74 13.87
N GLU A 451 -1.06 -23.35 12.75
CA GLU A 451 0.33 -23.69 12.42
C GLU A 451 0.62 -23.33 10.95
N GLN A 452 1.79 -22.75 10.68
CA GLN A 452 2.30 -22.59 9.32
C GLN A 452 2.86 -23.94 8.84
N VAL A 453 2.05 -24.68 8.09
CA VAL A 453 2.34 -26.06 7.66
C VAL A 453 3.14 -26.13 6.35
N SER A 454 3.14 -25.06 5.56
CA SER A 454 3.99 -24.95 4.35
C SER A 454 4.45 -23.51 4.12
N HIS A 455 5.63 -23.31 3.52
CA HIS A 455 6.15 -21.99 3.17
C HIS A 455 6.19 -21.73 1.66
N HIS A 456 6.26 -22.79 0.83
CA HIS A 456 6.31 -22.70 -0.62
C HIS A 456 5.43 -23.78 -1.28
N PRO A 457 4.16 -23.48 -1.60
CA PRO A 457 3.44 -22.23 -1.33
C PRO A 457 3.12 -22.03 0.17
N PRO A 458 2.94 -20.78 0.64
CA PRO A 458 2.64 -20.52 2.04
C PRO A 458 1.23 -21.01 2.40
N ALA A 459 1.14 -21.99 3.29
CA ALA A 459 -0.11 -22.56 3.79
C ALA A 459 -0.16 -22.55 5.32
N ALA A 460 -1.33 -22.21 5.86
CA ALA A 460 -1.61 -22.20 7.29
C ALA A 460 -2.81 -23.10 7.62
N ALA A 461 -2.61 -24.03 8.54
CA ALA A 461 -3.68 -24.86 9.09
C ALA A 461 -4.26 -24.18 10.33
N HIS A 462 -5.58 -24.24 10.50
CA HIS A 462 -6.30 -23.66 11.63
C HIS A 462 -7.39 -24.60 12.12
N HIS A 463 -7.47 -24.73 13.43
CA HIS A 463 -8.47 -25.54 14.11
C HIS A 463 -8.99 -24.83 15.35
N ALA A 464 -10.31 -24.71 15.48
CA ALA A 464 -10.98 -24.14 16.63
C ALA A 464 -12.06 -25.09 17.16
N ILE A 465 -12.11 -25.23 18.49
CA ILE A 465 -13.08 -26.08 19.19
C ILE A 465 -13.82 -25.22 20.21
N SER A 466 -15.13 -25.40 20.30
CA SER A 466 -16.00 -24.70 21.24
C SER A 466 -16.75 -25.67 22.15
N ASP A 467 -16.78 -25.37 23.45
CA ASP A 467 -17.61 -26.06 24.45
C ASP A 467 -19.12 -25.87 24.16
N ARG A 468 -19.48 -25.00 23.21
CA ARG A 468 -20.86 -24.78 22.74
C ARG A 468 -21.25 -25.71 21.57
N GLY A 469 -20.42 -26.69 21.24
CA GLY A 469 -20.76 -27.80 20.34
C GLY A 469 -20.55 -27.52 18.86
N TRP A 470 -19.57 -26.68 18.52
CA TRP A 470 -19.11 -26.49 17.14
C TRP A 470 -17.59 -26.59 17.04
N THR A 471 -17.14 -27.08 15.88
CA THR A 471 -15.73 -27.14 15.50
C THR A 471 -15.56 -26.45 14.16
N LEU A 472 -14.54 -25.58 14.05
CA LEU A 472 -14.14 -24.92 12.81
C LEU A 472 -12.75 -25.42 12.41
N ARG A 473 -12.56 -25.83 11.15
CA ARG A 473 -11.24 -26.18 10.62
C ARG A 473 -11.06 -25.63 9.21
N GLN A 474 -9.85 -25.21 8.88
CA GLN A 474 -9.48 -24.75 7.55
C GLN A 474 -7.97 -24.92 7.32
N GLU A 475 -7.60 -25.15 6.08
CA GLU A 475 -6.25 -24.88 5.58
C GLU A 475 -6.35 -23.80 4.52
N ILE A 476 -5.53 -22.75 4.64
CA ILE A 476 -5.58 -21.62 3.72
C ILE A 476 -4.21 -21.34 3.10
N THR A 477 -4.19 -21.20 1.79
CA THR A 477 -3.06 -20.70 1.00
C THR A 477 -3.47 -19.39 0.37
N VAL A 478 -2.62 -18.36 0.46
CA VAL A 478 -2.96 -17.04 -0.11
C VAL A 478 -2.13 -16.78 -1.36
N ALA A 479 -2.79 -16.79 -2.51
CA ALA A 479 -2.21 -16.35 -3.78
C ALA A 479 -2.46 -14.84 -3.98
N SER A 480 -1.59 -14.19 -4.76
CA SER A 480 -1.75 -12.77 -5.05
C SER A 480 -1.27 -12.43 -6.45
N LYS A 481 -2.05 -11.63 -7.19
CA LYS A 481 -1.78 -11.21 -8.57
C LYS A 481 -1.88 -9.69 -8.70
N PHE A 482 -0.81 -9.05 -9.14
CA PHE A 482 -0.81 -7.64 -9.47
C PHE A 482 -1.35 -7.41 -10.89
N ARG A 483 -2.43 -6.63 -11.03
CA ARG A 483 -3.08 -6.34 -12.32
C ARG A 483 -2.97 -4.85 -12.69
N GLY A 484 -1.82 -4.23 -12.45
CA GLY A 484 -1.58 -2.82 -12.76
C GLY A 484 -2.21 -1.85 -11.74
N LYS A 485 -3.50 -1.52 -11.87
CA LYS A 485 -4.12 -0.54 -10.95
C LYS A 485 -4.47 -1.13 -9.57
N TYR A 486 -4.62 -2.44 -9.48
CA TYR A 486 -5.07 -3.14 -8.29
C TYR A 486 -4.28 -4.42 -8.04
N LEU A 487 -4.29 -4.85 -6.77
CA LEU A 487 -3.73 -6.11 -6.31
C LEU A 487 -4.90 -7.03 -5.93
N SER A 488 -5.00 -8.18 -6.58
CA SER A 488 -5.97 -9.22 -6.25
C SER A 488 -5.35 -10.25 -5.33
N ILE A 489 -6.00 -10.52 -4.20
CA ILE A 489 -5.61 -11.50 -3.19
C ILE A 489 -6.66 -12.61 -3.22
N MET A 490 -6.21 -13.83 -3.46
CA MET A 490 -7.03 -15.01 -3.69
C MET A 490 -6.76 -16.02 -2.57
N PRO A 491 -7.61 -16.07 -1.53
CA PRO A 491 -7.55 -17.11 -0.52
C PRO A 491 -8.03 -18.45 -1.11
N LEU A 492 -7.15 -19.44 -1.10
CA LEU A 492 -7.39 -20.80 -1.57
C LEU A 492 -7.53 -21.72 -0.37
N GLY A 493 -8.52 -22.60 -0.39
CA GLY A 493 -8.79 -23.56 0.67
C GLY A 493 -10.25 -23.59 1.06
N THR A 494 -10.67 -24.73 1.65
CA THR A 494 -12.04 -24.96 2.09
C THR A 494 -12.13 -24.80 3.60
N ILE A 495 -13.16 -24.08 4.06
CA ILE A 495 -13.48 -23.91 5.47
C ILE A 495 -14.58 -24.89 5.83
N HIS A 496 -14.42 -25.58 6.95
CA HIS A 496 -15.38 -26.55 7.47
C HIS A 496 -15.91 -26.09 8.82
N ALA A 497 -17.22 -26.14 9.00
CA ALA A 497 -17.87 -26.02 10.31
C ALA A 497 -18.72 -27.26 10.59
N VAL A 498 -18.48 -27.90 11.74
CA VAL A 498 -19.18 -29.11 12.17
C VAL A 498 -19.91 -28.81 13.46
N PHE A 499 -21.20 -29.19 13.52
CA PHE A 499 -22.07 -28.98 14.69
C PHE A 499 -22.43 -30.32 15.32
N GLU A 500 -22.07 -30.51 16.59
CA GLU A 500 -22.20 -31.80 17.29
C GLU A 500 -23.65 -32.24 17.45
N LYS A 501 -24.54 -31.33 17.86
CA LYS A 501 -25.94 -31.65 18.17
C LYS A 501 -26.75 -32.05 16.93
N SER A 502 -26.55 -31.36 15.81
CA SER A 502 -27.26 -31.63 14.55
C SER A 502 -26.52 -32.62 13.64
N ASN A 503 -25.24 -32.89 13.92
CA ASN A 503 -24.33 -33.61 13.03
C ASN A 503 -24.27 -32.99 11.62
N ASN A 504 -24.53 -31.69 11.51
CA ASN A 504 -24.44 -30.96 10.24
C ASN A 504 -22.98 -30.56 9.97
N HIS A 505 -22.53 -30.81 8.74
CA HIS A 505 -21.21 -30.44 8.26
C HIS A 505 -21.35 -29.44 7.12
N TYR A 506 -20.91 -28.20 7.37
CA TYR A 506 -20.91 -27.13 6.39
C TYR A 506 -19.53 -26.91 5.79
N THR A 507 -19.48 -26.59 4.49
CA THR A 507 -18.26 -26.11 3.84
C THR A 507 -18.50 -24.87 3.00
N TRP A 508 -17.50 -23.98 2.92
CA TRP A 508 -17.48 -22.85 2.00
C TRP A 508 -16.03 -22.43 1.68
N LYS A 509 -15.87 -21.64 0.61
CA LYS A 509 -14.60 -20.99 0.24
C LYS A 509 -14.67 -19.48 0.50
N LYS A 510 -13.52 -18.81 0.55
CA LYS A 510 -13.45 -17.34 0.67
C LYS A 510 -13.51 -16.67 -0.71
N VAL A 511 -14.15 -15.50 -0.80
CA VAL A 511 -14.09 -14.61 -1.98
C VAL A 511 -12.74 -13.90 -2.11
N ASN A 512 -12.52 -13.32 -3.29
CA ASN A 512 -11.33 -12.55 -3.60
C ASN A 512 -11.36 -11.15 -2.95
N THR A 513 -10.22 -10.74 -2.42
CA THR A 513 -10.00 -9.38 -1.92
C THR A 513 -9.25 -8.57 -2.95
N THR A 514 -9.76 -7.39 -3.29
CA THR A 514 -9.09 -6.46 -4.23
C THR A 514 -8.62 -5.21 -3.48
N VAL A 515 -7.32 -4.94 -3.54
CA VAL A 515 -6.72 -3.69 -3.05
C VAL A 515 -6.56 -2.73 -4.22
N HIS A 516 -7.33 -1.66 -4.23
CA HIS A 516 -7.36 -0.66 -5.29
C HIS A 516 -6.36 0.48 -5.05
N ASN A 517 -6.13 1.28 -6.09
CA ASN A 517 -5.31 2.51 -6.05
C ASN A 517 -3.85 2.30 -5.65
N ILE A 518 -3.34 1.14 -6.02
CA ILE A 518 -1.98 0.70 -5.77
C ILE A 518 -0.92 1.68 -6.32
N ILE A 519 -1.17 2.25 -7.50
CA ILE A 519 -0.24 3.18 -8.16
C ILE A 519 -0.49 4.63 -7.70
N VAL A 520 -1.75 5.06 -7.72
CA VAL A 520 -2.16 6.44 -7.44
C VAL A 520 -3.48 6.45 -6.67
N GLY A 521 -3.54 7.27 -5.61
CA GLY A 521 -4.72 7.49 -4.79
C GLY A 521 -4.63 6.84 -3.40
N LYS A 522 -5.68 7.00 -2.60
CA LYS A 522 -5.80 6.32 -1.31
C LYS A 522 -6.12 4.84 -1.56
N LEU A 523 -5.34 3.94 -0.97
CA LEU A 523 -5.62 2.50 -0.99
C LEU A 523 -6.97 2.22 -0.32
N TRP A 524 -7.75 1.33 -0.93
CA TRP A 524 -9.00 0.85 -0.36
C TRP A 524 -9.25 -0.60 -0.79
N ILE A 525 -10.03 -1.30 0.01
CA ILE A 525 -10.29 -2.74 -0.13
C ILE A 525 -11.72 -2.95 -0.59
N ASP A 526 -11.88 -3.87 -1.55
CA ASP A 526 -13.14 -4.45 -1.96
C ASP A 526 -13.14 -5.96 -1.77
N GLN A 527 -14.32 -6.54 -1.56
CA GLN A 527 -14.55 -7.97 -1.48
C GLN A 527 -15.59 -8.33 -2.53
N SER A 528 -15.25 -9.24 -3.44
CA SER A 528 -16.09 -9.55 -4.59
C SER A 528 -15.97 -11.00 -5.02
N GLY A 529 -17.08 -11.58 -5.45
CA GLY A 529 -17.16 -12.96 -5.90
C GLY A 529 -18.44 -13.64 -5.42
N GLU A 530 -18.60 -14.90 -5.81
CA GLU A 530 -19.73 -15.73 -5.44
C GLU A 530 -19.22 -16.98 -4.73
N ILE A 531 -19.91 -17.39 -3.65
CA ILE A 531 -19.56 -18.59 -2.89
C ILE A 531 -20.84 -19.35 -2.53
N ASP A 532 -20.69 -20.67 -2.46
CA ASP A 532 -21.72 -21.55 -1.92
C ASP A 532 -21.32 -22.03 -0.52
N VAL A 533 -22.22 -21.84 0.44
CA VAL A 533 -22.17 -22.54 1.73
C VAL A 533 -23.03 -23.79 1.60
N VAL A 534 -22.42 -24.97 1.72
CA VAL A 534 -23.08 -26.25 1.47
C VAL A 534 -23.16 -27.05 2.76
N ASN A 535 -24.33 -27.56 3.11
CA ASN A 535 -24.51 -28.55 4.18
C ASN A 535 -24.49 -29.95 3.58
N HIS A 536 -23.46 -30.73 3.86
CA HIS A 536 -23.28 -32.09 3.33
C HIS A 536 -24.21 -33.11 3.97
N THR A 537 -24.76 -32.82 5.14
CA THR A 537 -25.66 -33.72 5.86
C THR A 537 -27.09 -33.68 5.31
N THR A 538 -27.59 -32.49 4.95
CA THR A 538 -28.97 -32.31 4.46
C THR A 538 -29.08 -32.03 2.97
N GLY A 539 -28.00 -31.58 2.32
CA GLY A 539 -27.99 -31.08 0.94
C GLY A 539 -28.44 -29.62 0.79
N ASP A 540 -28.73 -28.93 1.90
CA ASP A 540 -29.11 -27.51 1.87
C ASP A 540 -27.92 -26.64 1.40
N ARG A 541 -28.21 -25.55 0.69
CA ARG A 541 -27.19 -24.65 0.14
C ARG A 541 -27.57 -23.18 0.35
N CYS A 542 -26.60 -22.35 0.68
CA CYS A 542 -26.72 -20.90 0.60
C CYS A 542 -25.79 -20.37 -0.49
N HIS A 543 -26.35 -19.77 -1.54
CA HIS A 543 -25.58 -19.06 -2.55
C HIS A 543 -25.41 -17.60 -2.12
N LEU A 544 -24.17 -17.15 -1.90
CA LEU A 544 -23.82 -15.79 -1.50
C LEU A 544 -23.11 -15.06 -2.64
N LYS A 545 -23.49 -13.81 -2.88
CA LYS A 545 -22.91 -12.93 -3.89
C LYS A 545 -22.42 -11.64 -3.25
N PHE A 546 -21.13 -11.38 -3.39
CA PHE A 546 -20.46 -10.14 -3.00
C PHE A 546 -20.37 -9.26 -4.24
N ALA A 547 -21.18 -8.20 -4.28
CA ALA A 547 -21.25 -7.32 -5.44
C ALA A 547 -19.93 -6.53 -5.57
N PRO A 548 -19.23 -6.64 -6.72
CA PRO A 548 -18.02 -5.87 -6.95
C PRO A 548 -18.34 -4.38 -7.00
N TYR A 549 -17.42 -3.56 -6.50
CA TYR A 549 -17.53 -2.12 -6.64
C TYR A 549 -17.56 -1.72 -8.12
N SER A 550 -18.56 -0.92 -8.49
CA SER A 550 -18.70 -0.35 -9.83
C SER A 550 -19.13 1.11 -9.74
N TYR A 551 -18.38 1.99 -10.39
CA TYR A 551 -18.66 3.43 -10.44
C TYR A 551 -20.00 3.75 -11.14
N PHE A 552 -20.44 2.87 -12.03
CA PHE A 552 -21.68 3.04 -12.81
C PHE A 552 -22.88 2.32 -12.20
N SER A 553 -22.66 1.50 -11.15
CA SER A 553 -23.76 0.83 -10.47
C SER A 553 -24.50 1.81 -9.56
N ARG A 554 -25.83 1.65 -9.49
CA ARG A 554 -26.68 2.33 -8.50
C ARG A 554 -26.82 1.52 -7.22
N ASP A 555 -26.20 0.34 -7.15
CA ASP A 555 -26.20 -0.51 -5.96
C ASP A 555 -25.44 0.12 -4.80
N VAL A 556 -25.84 -0.30 -3.60
CA VAL A 556 -25.09 -0.02 -2.38
C VAL A 556 -23.69 -0.62 -2.53
N ALA A 557 -22.65 0.17 -2.26
CA ALA A 557 -21.28 -0.33 -2.24
C ALA A 557 -21.16 -1.46 -1.20
N ARG A 558 -20.31 -2.48 -1.48
CA ARG A 558 -20.05 -3.62 -0.56
C ARG A 558 -21.27 -4.49 -0.26
N LYS A 559 -22.30 -4.41 -1.11
CA LYS A 559 -23.53 -5.20 -0.99
C LYS A 559 -23.23 -6.69 -1.05
N VAL A 560 -23.87 -7.43 -0.15
CA VAL A 560 -23.90 -8.89 -0.15
C VAL A 560 -25.35 -9.33 -0.18
N THR A 561 -25.64 -10.28 -1.07
CA THR A 561 -26.95 -10.93 -1.16
C THR A 561 -26.80 -12.42 -1.08
N GLY A 562 -27.78 -13.13 -0.54
CA GLY A 562 -27.78 -14.58 -0.59
C GLY A 562 -29.16 -15.20 -0.60
N VAL A 563 -29.23 -16.46 -1.01
CA VAL A 563 -30.45 -17.25 -1.01
C VAL A 563 -30.15 -18.60 -0.38
N VAL A 564 -30.88 -18.96 0.66
CA VAL A 564 -30.83 -20.29 1.31
C VAL A 564 -31.89 -21.16 0.69
N MET A 565 -31.46 -22.29 0.15
CA MET A 565 -32.27 -23.27 -0.55
C MET A 565 -32.14 -24.63 0.13
N ASP A 566 -33.22 -25.41 0.11
CA ASP A 566 -33.15 -26.83 0.45
C ASP A 566 -32.50 -27.64 -0.68
N LYS A 567 -32.30 -28.94 -0.44
CA LYS A 567 -31.74 -29.89 -1.42
C LYS A 567 -32.51 -29.95 -2.75
N ASP A 568 -33.79 -29.56 -2.76
CA ASP A 568 -34.66 -29.57 -3.93
C ASP A 568 -34.59 -28.24 -4.70
N GLY A 569 -33.76 -27.29 -4.23
CA GLY A 569 -33.56 -25.97 -4.83
C GLY A 569 -34.64 -24.96 -4.46
N LYS A 570 -35.53 -25.27 -3.51
CA LYS A 570 -36.57 -24.34 -3.08
C LYS A 570 -36.00 -23.31 -2.11
N ALA A 571 -36.19 -22.02 -2.42
CA ALA A 571 -35.75 -20.93 -1.56
C ALA A 571 -36.61 -20.81 -0.29
N HIS A 572 -35.95 -20.74 0.87
CA HIS A 572 -36.59 -20.56 2.18
C HIS A 572 -36.22 -19.25 2.86
N TYR A 573 -35.00 -18.76 2.64
CA TYR A 573 -34.54 -17.48 3.17
C TYR A 573 -33.78 -16.68 2.12
N VAL A 574 -33.91 -15.38 2.23
CA VAL A 574 -33.09 -14.41 1.49
C VAL A 574 -32.26 -13.64 2.49
N LEU A 575 -30.97 -13.51 2.21
CA LEU A 575 -30.01 -12.74 2.99
C LEU A 575 -29.65 -11.46 2.22
N SER A 576 -29.51 -10.35 2.94
CA SER A 576 -29.14 -9.06 2.35
C SER A 576 -28.41 -8.19 3.38
N GLY A 577 -27.41 -7.45 2.93
CA GLY A 577 -26.65 -6.54 3.77
C GLY A 577 -25.40 -6.01 3.09
N THR A 578 -24.42 -5.59 3.89
CA THR A 578 -23.08 -5.23 3.42
C THR A 578 -22.04 -5.92 4.31
N TRP A 579 -20.93 -6.38 3.71
CA TRP A 579 -19.89 -7.10 4.46
C TRP A 579 -19.13 -6.21 5.46
N ASP A 580 -19.32 -4.90 5.42
CA ASP A 580 -18.66 -3.92 6.29
C ASP A 580 -19.55 -3.32 7.38
N GLU A 581 -20.86 -3.64 7.41
CA GLU A 581 -21.80 -3.06 8.37
C GLU A 581 -22.72 -4.09 9.03
N LYS A 582 -23.55 -4.81 8.27
CA LYS A 582 -24.56 -5.72 8.83
C LYS A 582 -25.09 -6.72 7.80
N MET A 583 -25.69 -7.81 8.29
CA MET A 583 -26.43 -8.80 7.50
C MET A 583 -27.80 -9.07 8.14
N GLU A 584 -28.81 -9.15 7.29
CA GLU A 584 -30.19 -9.47 7.65
C GLU A 584 -30.68 -10.68 6.85
N PHE A 585 -31.71 -11.36 7.36
CA PHE A 585 -32.43 -12.42 6.66
C PHE A 585 -33.93 -12.24 6.73
N SER A 586 -34.60 -12.68 5.66
CA SER A 586 -36.05 -12.65 5.53
C SER A 586 -36.55 -14.02 5.08
N LYS A 587 -37.57 -14.55 5.76
CA LYS A 587 -38.20 -15.82 5.39
C LYS A 587 -39.02 -15.65 4.12
N VAL A 588 -38.82 -16.52 3.13
CA VAL A 588 -39.56 -16.57 1.88
C VAL A 588 -40.91 -17.23 2.12
N MET A 589 -41.98 -16.58 1.66
CA MET A 589 -43.35 -17.08 1.71
C MET A 589 -43.75 -17.69 0.37
N GLN A 590 -43.49 -16.96 -0.71
CA GLN A 590 -43.77 -17.38 -2.08
C GLN A 590 -42.64 -16.91 -2.99
N SER A 591 -42.36 -17.71 -4.02
CA SER A 591 -41.44 -17.38 -5.09
C SER A 591 -42.21 -17.36 -6.41
N SER A 592 -42.19 -16.24 -7.13
CA SER A 592 -42.71 -16.15 -8.49
C SER A 592 -41.57 -15.86 -9.46
N ARG A 593 -41.56 -16.54 -10.60
CA ARG A 593 -40.66 -16.17 -11.71
C ARG A 593 -41.36 -15.06 -12.48
N GLY A 594 -40.79 -13.87 -12.50
CA GLY A 594 -41.39 -12.74 -13.21
C GLY A 594 -41.42 -13.02 -14.72
N GLY A 595 -42.61 -13.12 -15.31
CA GLY A 595 -42.80 -13.07 -16.77
C GLY A 595 -43.53 -14.25 -17.41
N GLU A 596 -44.74 -14.61 -16.95
CA GLU A 596 -45.64 -15.47 -17.75
C GLU A 596 -46.28 -14.75 -18.94
N ASN A 597 -46.12 -13.43 -19.10
CA ASN A 597 -46.65 -12.69 -20.26
C ASN A 597 -45.67 -11.60 -20.73
N GLY A 598 -44.92 -11.88 -21.81
CA GLY A 598 -44.48 -10.87 -22.78
C GLY A 598 -43.02 -10.40 -22.73
N THR A 599 -42.29 -10.72 -23.82
CA THR A 599 -41.02 -10.16 -24.33
C THR A 599 -39.71 -10.48 -23.61
N GLU A 600 -38.70 -10.82 -24.43
CA GLU A 600 -37.36 -11.37 -24.15
C GLU A 600 -36.45 -10.48 -23.29
N GLY A 601 -36.84 -10.20 -22.05
CA GLY A 601 -35.96 -9.69 -21.00
C GLY A 601 -35.72 -10.76 -19.93
N LYS A 602 -34.45 -11.05 -19.59
CA LYS A 602 -34.03 -12.05 -18.59
C LYS A 602 -34.90 -11.99 -17.32
N GLN A 603 -35.64 -13.06 -17.04
CA GLN A 603 -36.64 -13.15 -15.96
C GLN A 603 -35.99 -13.00 -14.58
N LYS A 604 -36.36 -11.97 -13.81
CA LYS A 604 -35.95 -11.79 -12.40
C LYS A 604 -36.87 -12.60 -11.48
N THR A 605 -36.28 -13.33 -10.54
CA THR A 605 -37.06 -14.09 -9.54
C THR A 605 -37.56 -13.13 -8.47
N VAL A 606 -38.86 -13.15 -8.17
CA VAL A 606 -39.46 -12.30 -7.13
C VAL A 606 -39.78 -13.14 -5.91
N TYR A 607 -39.17 -12.81 -4.77
CA TYR A 607 -39.43 -13.45 -3.48
C TYR A 607 -40.35 -12.56 -2.63
N GLN A 608 -41.51 -13.08 -2.28
CA GLN A 608 -42.35 -12.46 -1.27
C GLN A 608 -41.85 -12.89 0.11
N THR A 609 -41.48 -11.93 0.97
CA THR A 609 -40.78 -12.21 2.22
C THR A 609 -41.46 -11.59 3.45
N LEU A 610 -41.25 -12.21 4.60
CA LEU A 610 -41.60 -11.62 5.90
C LEU A 610 -40.65 -10.47 6.27
N LYS A 611 -40.95 -9.75 7.36
CA LYS A 611 -40.09 -8.68 7.89
C LYS A 611 -38.67 -9.20 8.12
N ALA A 612 -37.69 -8.44 7.62
CA ALA A 612 -36.28 -8.72 7.82
C ALA A 612 -35.91 -8.74 9.32
N ARG A 613 -35.01 -9.66 9.69
CA ARG A 613 -34.41 -9.76 11.02
C ARG A 613 -32.90 -9.65 10.88
N GLU A 614 -32.26 -8.99 11.84
CA GLU A 614 -30.80 -8.86 11.87
C GLU A 614 -30.15 -10.18 12.29
N LEU A 615 -29.16 -10.63 11.52
CA LEU A 615 -28.31 -11.78 11.86
C LEU A 615 -27.02 -11.32 12.53
N TRP A 616 -26.40 -10.29 11.97
CA TRP A 616 -25.08 -9.82 12.32
C TRP A 616 -24.95 -8.31 12.10
N ARG A 617 -24.17 -7.66 12.95
CA ARG A 617 -23.74 -6.28 12.82
C ARG A 617 -22.28 -6.17 13.25
N ARG A 618 -21.52 -5.38 12.50
CA ARG A 618 -20.11 -5.13 12.78
C ARG A 618 -19.94 -4.38 14.09
N ASN A 619 -18.97 -4.81 14.88
CA ASN A 619 -18.56 -4.13 16.10
C ASN A 619 -17.96 -2.75 15.80
N PRO A 620 -18.24 -1.72 16.61
CA PRO A 620 -17.59 -0.44 16.46
C PRO A 620 -16.07 -0.59 16.69
N LEU A 621 -15.30 0.17 15.92
CA LEU A 621 -13.86 0.24 16.16
C LEU A 621 -13.57 1.00 17.46
N PRO A 622 -12.49 0.63 18.18
CA PRO A 622 -12.02 1.39 19.33
C PRO A 622 -11.67 2.83 18.97
N ASP A 623 -11.77 3.73 19.95
CA ASP A 623 -11.35 5.13 19.78
C ASP A 623 -9.86 5.21 19.43
N GLY A 624 -9.53 6.01 18.42
CA GLY A 624 -8.15 6.13 17.91
C GLY A 624 -7.65 4.95 17.08
N ALA A 625 -8.54 4.08 16.58
CA ALA A 625 -8.14 2.92 15.79
C ALA A 625 -7.23 3.27 14.59
N GLU A 626 -7.34 4.47 14.00
CA GLU A 626 -6.49 4.94 12.90
C GLU A 626 -4.99 5.01 13.24
N THR A 627 -4.64 5.23 14.51
CA THR A 627 -3.24 5.18 14.99
C THR A 627 -2.82 3.77 15.38
N MET A 628 -3.77 2.85 15.53
CA MET A 628 -3.56 1.45 15.91
C MET A 628 -3.91 0.48 14.78
N TYR A 629 -3.49 0.81 13.55
CA TYR A 629 -3.65 -0.04 12.37
C TYR A 629 -5.10 -0.44 12.06
N TYR A 630 -6.09 0.33 12.52
CA TYR A 630 -7.52 0.01 12.44
C TYR A 630 -7.89 -1.36 13.05
N PHE A 631 -7.16 -1.79 14.08
CA PHE A 631 -7.44 -3.05 14.77
C PHE A 631 -8.80 -3.01 15.47
N THR A 632 -9.53 -4.12 15.37
CA THR A 632 -10.75 -4.38 16.16
C THR A 632 -10.38 -4.66 17.61
N ALA A 633 -11.39 -4.72 18.48
CA ALA A 633 -11.18 -5.08 19.88
C ALA A 633 -10.50 -6.46 20.02
N LEU A 634 -10.88 -7.45 19.19
CA LEU A 634 -10.22 -8.75 19.16
C LEU A 634 -8.77 -8.61 18.67
N ALA A 635 -8.55 -7.96 17.52
CA ALA A 635 -7.23 -7.81 16.90
C ALA A 635 -6.21 -7.17 17.85
N LEU A 636 -6.64 -6.17 18.64
CA LEU A 636 -5.80 -5.55 19.67
C LEU A 636 -5.27 -6.60 20.66
N THR A 637 -6.03 -7.63 21.02
CA THR A 637 -5.61 -8.63 22.01
C THR A 637 -4.76 -9.77 21.44
N LEU A 638 -4.71 -9.96 20.12
CA LEU A 638 -4.09 -11.16 19.52
C LEU A 638 -2.59 -11.27 19.80
N ASN A 639 -1.90 -10.14 19.86
CA ASN A 639 -0.47 -10.08 20.12
C ASN A 639 -0.13 -9.62 21.56
N GLU A 640 -1.10 -9.65 22.46
CA GLU A 640 -0.86 -9.46 23.91
C GLU A 640 -0.03 -10.64 24.44
N PRO A 641 1.08 -10.40 25.18
CA PRO A 641 1.86 -11.48 25.78
C PRO A 641 1.02 -12.41 26.66
N GLU A 642 1.28 -13.71 26.56
CA GLU A 642 0.57 -14.74 27.31
C GLU A 642 1.56 -15.77 27.84
N GLU A 643 1.39 -16.17 29.09
CA GLU A 643 2.28 -17.14 29.74
C GLU A 643 1.96 -18.56 29.28
N GLY A 644 2.99 -19.40 29.24
CA GLY A 644 2.82 -20.81 28.89
C GLY A 644 2.51 -21.08 27.42
N VAL A 645 2.61 -20.09 26.52
CA VAL A 645 2.52 -20.31 25.07
C VAL A 645 3.72 -21.11 24.56
N ALA A 646 3.56 -21.79 23.42
CA ALA A 646 4.65 -22.51 22.76
C ALA A 646 5.84 -21.59 22.41
N PRO A 647 7.08 -22.10 22.37
CA PRO A 647 8.24 -21.33 21.94
C PRO A 647 8.11 -20.75 20.53
N THR A 648 7.32 -21.42 19.69
CA THR A 648 6.97 -21.09 18.30
C THR A 648 5.77 -20.14 18.16
N ASP A 649 5.14 -19.71 19.27
CA ASP A 649 3.97 -18.83 19.22
C ASP A 649 4.30 -17.45 18.64
N SER A 650 3.44 -16.93 17.75
CA SER A 650 3.62 -15.61 17.11
C SER A 650 3.81 -14.46 18.12
N ARG A 651 3.33 -14.57 19.37
CA ARG A 651 3.57 -13.53 20.41
C ARG A 651 5.04 -13.43 20.83
N ARG A 652 5.81 -14.50 20.65
CA ARG A 652 7.26 -14.58 20.94
C ARG A 652 8.11 -14.17 19.76
N ARG A 653 7.50 -13.88 18.61
CA ARG A 653 8.18 -13.46 17.39
C ARG A 653 8.76 -12.04 17.53
N PRO A 654 10.10 -11.87 17.49
CA PRO A 654 10.74 -10.62 17.94
C PRO A 654 10.60 -9.44 16.96
N ASP A 655 10.65 -9.66 15.65
CA ASP A 655 10.44 -8.61 14.63
C ASP A 655 9.03 -8.01 14.72
N GLN A 656 8.02 -8.86 14.91
CA GLN A 656 6.64 -8.45 15.13
C GLN A 656 6.45 -7.64 16.42
N ARG A 657 7.09 -8.05 17.53
CA ARG A 657 7.05 -7.31 18.80
C ARG A 657 7.68 -5.92 18.68
N LEU A 658 8.88 -5.85 18.10
CA LEU A 658 9.59 -4.59 17.87
C LEU A 658 8.78 -3.63 17.00
N MET A 659 8.08 -4.15 15.99
CA MET A 659 7.18 -3.35 15.16
C MET A 659 6.01 -2.77 15.97
N GLU A 660 5.37 -3.59 16.82
CA GLU A 660 4.27 -3.13 17.69
C GLU A 660 4.71 -2.03 18.66
N GLU A 661 5.96 -2.09 19.12
CA GLU A 661 6.59 -1.09 19.98
C GLU A 661 7.05 0.18 19.23
N GLY A 662 6.88 0.24 17.91
CA GLY A 662 7.30 1.37 17.07
C GLY A 662 8.80 1.38 16.71
N ARG A 663 9.56 0.33 17.07
CA ARG A 663 11.00 0.18 16.82
C ARG A 663 11.26 -0.44 15.44
N TRP A 664 10.85 0.26 14.38
CA TRP A 664 10.77 -0.30 13.03
C TRP A 664 12.12 -0.67 12.39
N ASP A 665 13.19 0.07 12.67
CA ASP A 665 14.52 -0.26 12.14
C ASP A 665 15.06 -1.56 12.74
N GLU A 666 14.87 -1.75 14.05
CA GLU A 666 15.23 -2.98 14.74
C GLU A 666 14.34 -4.15 14.31
N ALA A 667 13.05 -3.90 14.10
CA ALA A 667 12.13 -4.88 13.53
C ALA A 667 12.56 -5.33 12.13
N ASN A 668 13.03 -4.42 11.27
CA ASN A 668 13.55 -4.76 9.95
C ASN A 668 14.82 -5.62 10.04
N ALA A 669 15.76 -5.28 10.94
CA ALA A 669 16.98 -6.06 11.15
C ALA A 669 16.65 -7.49 11.64
N GLU A 670 15.74 -7.60 12.61
CA GLU A 670 15.35 -8.87 13.17
C GLU A 670 14.57 -9.73 12.17
N LYS A 671 13.72 -9.11 11.36
CA LYS A 671 13.03 -9.79 10.25
C LYS A 671 14.03 -10.41 9.27
N GLN A 672 15.08 -9.68 8.90
CA GLN A 672 16.13 -10.22 8.01
C GLN A 672 16.85 -11.41 8.64
N ARG A 673 17.16 -11.34 9.94
CA ARG A 673 17.80 -12.44 10.69
C ARG A 673 16.91 -13.70 10.69
N LEU A 674 15.62 -13.54 10.97
CA LEU A 674 14.64 -14.64 10.97
C LEU A 674 14.48 -15.27 9.58
N GLU A 675 14.33 -14.44 8.54
CA GLU A 675 14.17 -14.91 7.16
C GLU A 675 15.45 -15.61 6.65
N GLU A 676 16.65 -15.17 7.05
CA GLU A 676 17.91 -15.85 6.72
C GLU A 676 18.08 -17.18 7.47
N LYS A 677 17.72 -17.23 8.76
CA LYS A 677 17.72 -18.46 9.56
C LYS A 677 16.81 -19.51 8.91
N GLN A 678 15.60 -19.13 8.51
CA GLN A 678 14.68 -20.02 7.81
C GLN A 678 15.23 -20.46 6.44
N ARG A 679 15.81 -19.54 5.65
CA ARG A 679 16.43 -19.88 4.36
C ARG A 679 17.58 -20.88 4.50
N THR A 680 18.37 -20.75 5.55
CA THR A 680 19.48 -21.66 5.86
C THR A 680 18.95 -23.05 6.25
N ALA A 681 18.00 -23.12 7.18
CA ALA A 681 17.38 -24.38 7.60
C ALA A 681 16.69 -25.12 6.43
N ARG A 682 16.06 -24.38 5.51
CA ARG A 682 15.48 -24.95 4.28
C ARG A 682 16.55 -25.58 3.39
N ARG A 683 17.67 -24.87 3.14
CA ARG A 683 18.78 -25.39 2.32
C ARG A 683 19.41 -26.64 2.94
N GLU A 684 19.48 -26.71 4.25
CA GLU A 684 19.97 -27.90 4.99
C GLU A 684 19.03 -29.09 4.79
N ARG A 685 17.71 -28.92 4.98
CA ARG A 685 16.73 -29.98 4.71
C ARG A 685 16.76 -30.46 3.26
N GLU A 686 16.86 -29.54 2.30
CA GLU A 686 16.96 -29.89 0.87
C GLU A 686 18.23 -30.71 0.59
N ARG A 687 19.36 -30.38 1.24
CA ARG A 687 20.62 -31.13 1.13
C ARG A 687 20.51 -32.52 1.77
N GLU A 688 19.92 -32.62 2.95
CA GLU A 688 19.69 -33.90 3.63
C GLU A 688 18.79 -34.82 2.81
N ALA A 689 17.67 -34.30 2.28
CA ALA A 689 16.77 -35.03 1.41
C ALA A 689 17.44 -35.51 0.11
N ALA A 690 18.34 -34.69 -0.47
CA ALA A 690 19.12 -35.09 -1.64
C ALA A 690 20.16 -36.18 -1.30
N SER A 691 20.78 -36.12 -0.11
CA SER A 691 21.74 -37.12 0.35
C SER A 691 21.07 -38.49 0.63
N GLN A 692 19.87 -38.49 1.21
CA GLN A 692 19.11 -39.72 1.46
C GLN A 692 18.71 -40.41 0.15
N ARG A 693 18.25 -39.64 -0.86
CA ARG A 693 17.93 -40.17 -2.19
C ARG A 693 19.13 -40.77 -2.92
N THR A 694 20.34 -40.27 -2.67
CA THR A 694 21.57 -40.80 -3.30
C THR A 694 22.09 -42.05 -2.58
N SER A 695 21.78 -42.22 -1.28
CA SER A 695 22.13 -43.43 -0.52
C SER A 695 21.19 -44.63 -0.72
N THR A 696 19.99 -44.44 -1.28
CA THR A 696 18.99 -45.51 -1.50
C THR A 696 18.95 -46.05 -2.93
N VAL A 697 19.91 -45.68 -3.78
CA VAL A 697 20.04 -46.26 -5.14
C VAL A 697 21.01 -47.44 -5.04
N ASP A 698 20.51 -48.61 -4.65
CA ASP A 698 21.13 -49.87 -5.05
C ASP A 698 20.92 -50.04 -6.57
N GLU A 699 21.96 -50.57 -7.23
CA GLU A 699 22.22 -50.49 -8.67
C GLU A 699 21.26 -51.31 -9.58
N ASP A 700 20.08 -51.73 -9.13
CA ASP A 700 19.31 -52.79 -9.80
C ASP A 700 17.78 -52.58 -9.98
N SER A 701 17.23 -51.37 -9.83
CA SER A 701 15.81 -51.13 -10.19
C SER A 701 15.64 -50.08 -11.28
N VAL A 702 15.56 -50.58 -12.52
CA VAL A 702 15.10 -49.86 -13.70
C VAL A 702 13.60 -49.53 -13.59
N THR A 703 13.25 -48.30 -13.98
CA THR A 703 11.92 -47.78 -14.35
C THR A 703 10.85 -47.57 -13.27
N ASP A 704 10.80 -46.35 -12.72
CA ASP A 704 9.51 -45.62 -12.61
C ASP A 704 9.72 -44.12 -12.92
N PRO A 705 9.20 -43.59 -14.05
CA PRO A 705 9.24 -42.16 -14.37
C PRO A 705 8.34 -41.29 -13.48
N SER A 706 7.48 -41.87 -12.64
CA SER A 706 6.50 -41.16 -11.80
C SER A 706 7.13 -40.41 -10.60
N LEU A 707 8.38 -40.75 -10.23
CA LEU A 707 9.12 -40.12 -9.11
C LEU A 707 9.76 -38.76 -9.46
N LYS A 708 9.51 -38.21 -10.65
CA LYS A 708 9.97 -36.88 -11.09
C LYS A 708 8.96 -35.76 -10.79
N GLY A 709 8.16 -35.88 -9.73
CA GLY A 709 7.30 -34.79 -9.23
C GLY A 709 8.04 -33.94 -8.18
N ALA A 710 8.06 -32.62 -8.40
CA ALA A 710 8.44 -31.47 -7.54
C ALA A 710 8.99 -31.71 -6.10
N PRO A 711 9.93 -30.88 -5.61
CA PRO A 711 10.39 -30.94 -4.22
C PRO A 711 9.24 -30.56 -3.28
N HIS A 712 8.52 -31.56 -2.77
CA HIS A 712 7.63 -31.37 -1.65
C HIS A 712 8.51 -31.04 -0.44
N ASP A 713 8.32 -29.87 0.18
CA ASP A 713 9.03 -29.45 1.40
C ASP A 713 8.81 -30.57 2.43
N SER A 714 9.87 -31.30 2.79
CA SER A 714 9.84 -32.50 3.63
C SER A 714 9.53 -32.20 5.10
N TYR A 715 8.96 -31.02 5.37
CA TYR A 715 8.57 -30.58 6.68
C TYR A 715 7.28 -31.28 7.10
N LEU A 716 7.30 -31.86 8.30
CA LEU A 716 6.13 -32.46 8.92
C LEU A 716 5.61 -31.50 9.99
N ALA A 717 4.36 -31.06 9.82
CA ALA A 717 3.69 -30.22 10.81
C ALA A 717 3.64 -30.93 12.18
N LEU A 718 3.90 -30.16 13.23
CA LEU A 718 4.02 -30.73 14.57
C LEU A 718 2.65 -31.06 15.17
N TRP A 719 1.65 -30.20 14.96
CA TRP A 719 0.34 -30.28 15.60
C TRP A 719 -0.79 -30.69 14.65
N PHE A 720 -0.49 -30.72 13.36
CA PHE A 720 -1.41 -31.14 12.31
C PHE A 720 -0.85 -32.35 11.57
N GLU A 721 -1.74 -33.12 10.96
CA GLU A 721 -1.40 -34.22 10.07
C GLU A 721 -2.05 -34.01 8.70
N ARG A 722 -1.33 -34.36 7.63
CA ARG A 722 -1.84 -34.26 6.28
C ARG A 722 -2.70 -35.48 5.95
N CYS A 723 -3.90 -35.25 5.44
CA CYS A 723 -4.85 -36.30 5.03
C CYS A 723 -5.72 -35.82 3.86
N GLU A 724 -6.38 -36.74 3.18
CA GLU A 724 -7.37 -36.41 2.15
C GLU A 724 -8.72 -36.11 2.81
N ASP A 725 -9.30 -34.93 2.54
CA ASP A 725 -10.63 -34.59 3.05
C ASP A 725 -11.70 -35.44 2.33
N PRO A 726 -12.53 -36.19 3.06
CA PRO A 726 -13.49 -37.11 2.45
C PRO A 726 -14.64 -36.42 1.72
N ILE A 727 -14.83 -35.11 1.91
CA ILE A 727 -15.91 -34.34 1.28
C ILE A 727 -15.40 -33.64 0.03
N THR A 728 -14.25 -32.98 0.10
CA THR A 728 -13.71 -32.21 -1.03
C THR A 728 -12.72 -32.99 -1.89
N GLY A 729 -12.13 -34.06 -1.37
CA GLY A 729 -11.01 -34.77 -2.01
C GLY A 729 -9.71 -33.97 -2.03
N GLU A 730 -9.65 -32.83 -1.33
CA GLU A 730 -8.46 -31.98 -1.23
C GLU A 730 -7.50 -32.55 -0.16
N GLU A 731 -6.18 -32.56 -0.40
CA GLU A 731 -5.20 -32.81 0.66
C GLU A 731 -5.23 -31.62 1.64
N ILE A 732 -5.49 -31.90 2.93
CA ILE A 732 -5.58 -30.89 3.99
C ILE A 732 -4.85 -31.33 5.27
N HIS A 733 -4.51 -30.36 6.10
CA HIS A 733 -3.95 -30.56 7.43
C HIS A 733 -5.05 -30.53 8.50
N ILE A 734 -5.26 -31.65 9.19
CA ILE A 734 -6.21 -31.77 10.31
C ILE A 734 -5.44 -31.78 11.63
N TYR A 735 -6.00 -31.13 12.65
CA TYR A 735 -5.44 -31.13 13.99
C TYR A 735 -5.45 -32.55 14.57
N LYS A 736 -4.27 -33.05 14.97
CA LYS A 736 -4.09 -34.43 15.45
C LYS A 736 -4.08 -34.56 16.99
N GLY A 737 -4.27 -33.46 17.72
CA GLY A 737 -4.14 -33.42 19.17
C GLY A 737 -2.73 -33.11 19.67
N GLY A 738 -2.53 -33.12 20.98
CA GLY A 738 -1.22 -33.02 21.64
C GLY A 738 -0.79 -31.60 22.02
N TYR A 739 -1.22 -30.57 21.29
CA TYR A 739 -0.83 -29.18 21.58
C TYR A 739 -1.31 -28.72 22.97
N TRP A 740 -2.60 -28.91 23.26
CA TRP A 740 -3.18 -28.45 24.52
C TRP A 740 -2.66 -29.26 25.71
N GLU A 741 -2.44 -30.55 25.51
CA GLU A 741 -1.84 -31.44 26.49
C GLU A 741 -0.37 -31.08 26.77
N ALA A 742 0.39 -30.68 25.74
CA ALA A 742 1.75 -30.17 25.89
C ALA A 742 1.76 -28.84 26.66
N LYS A 743 0.82 -27.93 26.37
CA LYS A 743 0.64 -26.68 27.11
C LYS A 743 0.33 -26.91 28.58
N GLU A 744 -0.62 -27.79 28.89
CA GLU A 744 -1.00 -28.13 30.27
C GLU A 744 0.18 -28.68 31.08
N ARG A 745 1.09 -29.42 30.43
CA ARG A 745 2.32 -29.95 31.06
C ARG A 745 3.52 -29.00 31.00
N GLY A 746 3.44 -27.90 30.26
CA GLY A 746 4.58 -27.03 29.95
C GLY A 746 5.70 -27.72 29.15
N SER A 747 5.38 -28.77 28.40
CA SER A 747 6.35 -29.60 27.70
C SER A 747 6.49 -29.19 26.24
N TRP A 748 7.49 -28.37 25.93
CA TRP A 748 7.74 -27.82 24.59
C TRP A 748 8.97 -28.39 23.88
N GLU A 749 9.50 -29.52 24.36
CA GLU A 749 10.75 -30.11 23.88
C GLU A 749 10.71 -30.49 22.39
N SER A 750 9.53 -30.81 21.86
CA SER A 750 9.33 -31.13 20.45
C SER A 750 9.20 -29.90 19.54
N CYS A 751 9.09 -28.69 20.10
CA CYS A 751 8.94 -27.47 19.30
C CYS A 751 10.25 -27.08 18.63
N PRO A 752 10.25 -26.78 17.32
CA PRO A 752 11.45 -26.33 16.63
C PRO A 752 11.89 -24.94 17.09
N ASN A 753 13.19 -24.68 17.05
CA ASN A 753 13.76 -23.35 17.32
C ASN A 753 13.76 -22.49 16.05
N ILE A 754 12.67 -21.74 15.83
CA ILE A 754 12.46 -20.96 14.60
C ILE A 754 12.75 -19.45 14.73
N PHE A 755 12.74 -18.88 15.94
CA PHE A 755 13.07 -17.47 16.17
C PHE A 755 14.57 -17.25 16.37
#